data_AF-A0A932D4Q9-F1
#
_entry.id   AF-A0A932D4Q9-F1
#
_cell.length_a   1.000
_cell.length_b   1.000
_cell.length_c   1.000
_cell.angle_alpha   90.00
_cell.angle_beta   90.00
_cell.angle_gamma   90.00
#
_symmetry.space_group_name_H-M   'P 1'
#
loop_
_entity.id
_entity.type
_entity.pdbx_description
1 polymer ?
#
loop_
_entity_poly.entity_id
_entity_poly.type
_entity_poly.pdbx_seq_one_letter_code
_entity_poly.pdbx_strand_id
1 'polypeptide(L)'
;MNWLLLKNSLAVSASATALAMSLGLVAALWAAGLGRRARSLFLAVTVIALALPPFLVTNCWLDLLGHQGAWRAWLPLDIYSLSGTVWILALLLWPITLLAVLSAWQRLEPSQLESEPALTGWALARWLLFPLARNEFAFAAVLTFVLALNDFAVPAILQTKVFTAEVWVSFNTTFDYLRALQLSWPLIVGPLLLLAWLRRRAVAWPRLEGAVAPALFRRQLGRGWFWCSGALAFGVIVLSVGLPLADLVWAKRTWTELPAALAVGWNAGLNSFSFAAVTALVCVGLGLLSWRWPVGALVWLPFLVPGVLLGIALIFAFNRPALGWVYQTAAIVVVAFVVRYLAIGWSGAAHAMRSMDRDLTDAARLDGAAGWPLFRHVHWPLIKPQLAAAWYLTYVLCLWDVETLVLIVPPGGETLALRVFNLLHYGHNAQVNALCLALLCLAIAPLALWWSAKCGMRNAEWRRFGRVGACLGLLVLAGCGERPSGQATLDSRLFSHVQVIGTRGTGPGQFSKPRSLAVDRHDNLYVADMTGRVQKFSPDGSFVLAWQMPQTDRGKPKGMCRDRAGNIVVIEPHYSRVNHFSPEGQLTQRWGQHGANVGQLALPRAAAVNSRGEIFVSEYGSTERVQQFTADGGKCLRSIGGAGTGLGEFNRPEGLGIDRQDRLYVADSCNHRIQVFSPEGNFLRAYGRAGAGRGELSYPYDVQVDQAGRQYVCEFGNSRVQVFDGNDQPLEILGGPGAQPGRLNNPWAIALDSKGNLYVADSLNHRVQKFLRSESVVSSQWSVVTASARLGDRLACAAKRVRTVRASMGAASLSCRSPSPRPSPAGRGSTDGNCSSLRATLDSPTSRLAKPGSACVGAASLSWRSPSPQP
;
A
#
# COMPACT_ATOMS: atom_id res chain seq x y z
N MET A 1 3.18 28.05 13.45
CA MET A 1 2.83 26.65 13.81
C MET A 1 1.32 26.50 13.76
N ASN A 2 0.77 25.37 13.29
CA ASN A 2 -0.69 25.19 13.24
C ASN A 2 -1.20 24.64 14.59
N TRP A 3 -1.61 25.56 15.47
CA TRP A 3 -2.10 25.23 16.82
C TRP A 3 -3.34 24.34 16.84
N LEU A 4 -4.21 24.42 15.82
CA LEU A 4 -5.41 23.58 15.73
C LEU A 4 -5.04 22.10 15.51
N LEU A 5 -4.11 21.81 14.62
CA LEU A 5 -3.65 20.43 14.38
C LEU A 5 -2.93 19.84 15.60
N LEU A 6 -2.13 20.64 16.30
CA LEU A 6 -1.49 20.21 17.55
C LEU A 6 -2.55 19.94 18.64
N LYS A 7 -3.54 20.83 18.81
CA LYS A 7 -4.68 20.63 19.72
C LYS A 7 -5.46 19.35 19.38
N ASN A 8 -5.79 19.13 18.10
CA ASN A 8 -6.50 17.93 17.65
C ASN A 8 -5.72 16.66 18.01
N SER A 9 -4.42 16.66 17.75
CA SER A 9 -3.57 15.48 17.98
C SER A 9 -3.44 15.18 19.47
N LEU A 10 -3.13 16.18 20.30
CA LEU A 10 -3.08 16.03 21.75
C LEU A 10 -4.43 15.58 22.33
N ALA A 11 -5.56 16.09 21.81
CA ALA A 11 -6.90 15.71 22.24
C ALA A 11 -7.26 14.27 21.84
N VAL A 12 -6.92 13.83 20.62
CA VAL A 12 -7.08 12.45 20.16
C VAL A 12 -6.23 11.51 21.01
N SER A 13 -4.94 11.80 21.18
CA SER A 13 -4.02 10.96 21.98
C SER A 13 -4.44 10.87 23.44
N ALA A 14 -4.86 11.98 24.07
CA ALA A 14 -5.33 11.99 25.45
C ALA A 14 -6.64 11.22 25.62
N SER A 15 -7.60 11.40 24.72
CA SER A 15 -8.91 10.72 24.79
C SER A 15 -8.79 9.23 24.48
N ALA A 16 -8.00 8.86 23.47
CA ALA A 16 -7.69 7.48 23.14
C ALA A 16 -6.96 6.78 24.31
N THR A 17 -6.03 7.48 24.96
CA THR A 17 -5.36 6.98 26.18
C THR A 17 -6.34 6.78 27.31
N ALA A 18 -7.15 7.78 27.67
CA ALA A 18 -8.13 7.66 28.74
C ALA A 18 -9.08 6.47 28.53
N LEU A 19 -9.62 6.32 27.32
CA LEU A 19 -10.49 5.21 26.96
C LEU A 19 -9.75 3.86 27.00
N ALA A 20 -8.60 3.73 26.33
CA ALA A 20 -7.78 2.51 26.35
C ALA A 20 -7.40 2.07 27.78
N MET A 21 -7.09 3.04 28.66
CA MET A 21 -6.79 2.78 30.06
C MET A 21 -8.00 2.29 30.85
N SER A 22 -9.18 2.88 30.65
CA SER A 22 -10.42 2.40 31.26
C SER A 22 -10.76 0.97 30.84
N LEU A 23 -10.70 0.68 29.52
CA LEU A 23 -10.97 -0.65 28.99
C LEU A 23 -9.94 -1.69 29.52
N GLY A 24 -8.65 -1.35 29.49
CA GLY A 24 -7.57 -2.22 29.96
C GLY A 24 -7.57 -2.47 31.47
N LEU A 25 -7.96 -1.48 32.28
CA LEU A 25 -8.10 -1.62 33.74
C LEU A 25 -9.25 -2.57 34.11
N VAL A 26 -10.41 -2.43 33.46
CA VAL A 26 -11.56 -3.34 33.65
C VAL A 26 -11.19 -4.77 33.22
N ALA A 27 -10.49 -4.90 32.10
CA ALA A 27 -10.01 -6.19 31.61
C ALA A 27 -8.96 -6.84 32.55
N ALA A 28 -8.08 -6.04 33.20
CA ALA A 28 -7.15 -6.52 34.21
C ALA A 28 -7.84 -7.04 35.48
N LEU A 29 -8.91 -6.37 35.94
CA LEU A 29 -9.66 -6.78 37.14
C LEU A 29 -10.25 -8.18 36.97
N TRP A 30 -10.80 -8.46 35.79
CA TRP A 30 -11.29 -9.79 35.45
C TRP A 30 -10.15 -10.81 35.34
N ALA A 31 -9.06 -10.47 34.62
CA ALA A 31 -7.91 -11.35 34.40
C ALA A 31 -7.24 -11.82 35.71
N ALA A 32 -7.14 -10.94 36.71
CA ALA A 32 -6.62 -11.29 38.02
C ALA A 32 -7.49 -12.35 38.73
N GLY A 33 -8.82 -12.32 38.56
CA GLY A 33 -9.72 -13.36 39.05
C GLY A 33 -9.78 -14.65 38.23
N LEU A 34 -9.22 -14.70 37.01
CA LEU A 34 -9.22 -15.91 36.17
C LEU A 34 -8.22 -16.96 36.66
N GLY A 35 -8.61 -18.24 36.59
CA GLY A 35 -7.72 -19.38 36.81
C GLY A 35 -6.76 -19.61 35.63
N ARG A 36 -5.61 -20.26 35.88
CA ARG A 36 -4.46 -20.39 34.95
C ARG A 36 -4.84 -20.65 33.48
N ARG A 37 -5.68 -21.65 33.19
CA ARG A 37 -6.10 -21.99 31.81
C ARG A 37 -6.88 -20.84 31.15
N ALA A 38 -7.92 -20.32 31.83
CA ALA A 38 -8.74 -19.22 31.31
C ALA A 38 -7.93 -17.92 31.17
N ARG A 39 -7.06 -17.60 32.14
CA ARG A 39 -6.15 -16.44 32.07
C ARG A 39 -5.20 -16.56 30.89
N SER A 40 -4.64 -17.74 30.63
CA SER A 40 -3.74 -17.98 29.49
C SER A 40 -4.43 -17.83 28.14
N LEU A 41 -5.70 -18.25 28.01
CA LEU A 41 -6.50 -18.05 26.80
C LEU A 41 -6.85 -16.56 26.61
N PHE A 42 -7.28 -15.88 27.68
CA PHE A 42 -7.58 -14.45 27.66
C PHE A 42 -6.35 -13.63 27.23
N LEU A 43 -5.19 -13.88 27.84
CA LEU A 43 -3.93 -13.21 27.48
C LEU A 43 -3.48 -13.50 26.04
N ALA A 44 -3.76 -14.70 25.50
CA ALA A 44 -3.49 -14.98 24.09
C ALA A 44 -4.36 -14.09 23.17
N VAL A 45 -5.64 -13.89 23.50
CA VAL A 45 -6.53 -12.97 22.74
C VAL A 45 -6.12 -11.51 22.94
N THR A 46 -5.67 -11.11 24.13
CA THR A 46 -5.08 -9.78 24.39
C THR A 46 -3.82 -9.53 23.53
N VAL A 47 -2.97 -10.55 23.34
CA VAL A 47 -1.80 -10.46 22.45
C VAL A 47 -2.22 -10.40 20.98
N ILE A 48 -3.28 -11.12 20.57
CA ILE A 48 -3.86 -10.98 19.23
C ILE A 48 -4.35 -9.55 19.01
N ALA A 49 -5.08 -8.95 19.97
CA ALA A 49 -5.57 -7.56 19.87
C ALA A 49 -4.43 -6.56 19.59
N LEU A 50 -3.33 -6.67 20.34
CA LEU A 50 -2.15 -5.81 20.17
C LEU A 50 -1.37 -6.09 18.86
N ALA A 51 -1.59 -7.26 18.25
CA ALA A 51 -0.94 -7.71 17.02
C ALA A 51 -1.86 -7.60 15.78
N LEU A 52 -3.08 -7.09 15.89
CA LEU A 52 -3.94 -6.84 14.73
C LEU A 52 -3.44 -5.62 13.93
N PRO A 53 -3.50 -5.64 12.59
CA PRO A 53 -3.13 -4.49 11.78
C PRO A 53 -4.11 -3.33 12.01
N PRO A 54 -3.64 -2.09 12.26
CA PRO A 54 -4.53 -0.94 12.45
C PRO A 54 -5.52 -0.77 11.30
N PHE A 55 -5.05 -0.95 10.06
CA PHE A 55 -5.88 -0.85 8.85
C PHE A 55 -6.94 -1.96 8.69
N LEU A 56 -6.73 -3.16 9.24
CA LEU A 56 -7.76 -4.20 9.27
C LEU A 56 -8.89 -3.82 10.24
N VAL A 57 -8.52 -3.37 11.44
CA VAL A 57 -9.49 -2.88 12.42
C VAL A 57 -10.23 -1.65 11.87
N THR A 58 -9.53 -0.72 11.21
CA THR A 58 -10.17 0.42 10.55
C THR A 58 -11.11 0.01 9.43
N ASN A 59 -10.77 -0.94 8.56
CA ASN A 59 -11.66 -1.39 7.49
C ASN A 59 -13.00 -1.90 8.05
N CYS A 60 -12.96 -2.79 9.05
CA CYS A 60 -14.17 -3.30 9.69
C CYS A 60 -15.06 -2.17 10.24
N TRP A 61 -14.47 -1.16 10.90
CA TRP A 61 -15.24 -0.01 11.38
C TRP A 61 -15.74 0.94 10.27
N LEU A 62 -15.14 0.94 9.08
CA LEU A 62 -15.67 1.61 7.88
C LEU A 62 -16.84 0.83 7.26
N ASP A 63 -16.73 -0.49 7.11
CA ASP A 63 -17.81 -1.34 6.59
C ASP A 63 -19.03 -1.39 7.55
N LEU A 64 -18.83 -1.10 8.84
CA LEU A 64 -19.92 -0.90 9.80
C LEU A 64 -20.45 0.54 9.85
N LEU A 65 -19.61 1.58 10.04
CA LEU A 65 -20.07 2.95 10.36
C LEU A 65 -19.71 4.02 9.31
N GLY A 66 -19.14 3.63 8.17
CA GLY A 66 -18.89 4.52 7.03
C GLY A 66 -20.19 4.99 6.35
N HIS A 67 -20.04 5.77 5.27
CA HIS A 67 -21.19 6.39 4.58
C HIS A 67 -22.21 5.39 4.01
N GLN A 68 -21.77 4.18 3.67
CA GLN A 68 -22.60 3.05 3.22
C GLN A 68 -22.58 1.88 4.23
N GLY A 69 -22.11 2.13 5.46
CA GLY A 69 -21.82 1.09 6.43
C GLY A 69 -23.08 0.41 6.96
N ALA A 70 -23.00 -0.89 7.24
CA ALA A 70 -24.15 -1.72 7.62
C ALA A 70 -24.88 -1.24 8.90
N TRP A 71 -24.20 -0.50 9.77
CA TRP A 71 -24.74 0.07 11.01
C TRP A 71 -25.07 1.56 10.91
N ARG A 72 -24.79 2.22 9.78
CA ARG A 72 -25.02 3.67 9.62
C ARG A 72 -26.50 4.06 9.74
N ALA A 73 -27.41 3.15 9.42
CA ALA A 73 -28.86 3.38 9.46
C ALA A 73 -29.45 3.41 10.89
N TRP A 74 -28.94 2.57 11.81
CA TRP A 74 -29.43 2.51 13.20
C TRP A 74 -28.54 3.25 14.22
N LEU A 75 -27.33 3.64 13.82
CA LEU A 75 -26.35 4.30 14.68
C LEU A 75 -25.65 5.42 13.89
N PRO A 76 -26.19 6.66 13.88
CA PRO A 76 -25.73 7.75 13.02
C PRO A 76 -24.40 8.41 13.47
N LEU A 77 -23.52 7.66 14.14
CA LEU A 77 -22.18 8.10 14.54
C LEU A 77 -21.27 8.20 13.32
N ASP A 78 -20.64 9.35 13.12
CA ASP A 78 -19.68 9.55 12.03
C ASP A 78 -18.29 9.01 12.39
N ILE A 79 -17.84 8.00 11.66
CA ILE A 79 -16.53 7.37 11.83
C ILE A 79 -15.39 8.25 11.27
N TYR A 80 -15.67 9.15 10.31
CA TYR A 80 -14.69 10.05 9.69
C TYR A 80 -14.37 11.27 10.58
N SER A 81 -14.26 11.04 11.89
CA SER A 81 -14.23 12.07 12.93
C SER A 81 -13.08 11.84 13.92
N LEU A 82 -12.73 12.89 14.68
CA LEU A 82 -11.74 12.79 15.76
C LEU A 82 -12.19 11.76 16.82
N SER A 83 -13.49 11.63 17.09
CA SER A 83 -14.06 10.60 17.95
C SER A 83 -13.97 9.18 17.37
N GLY A 84 -14.16 9.02 16.05
CA GLY A 84 -13.92 7.73 15.36
C GLY A 84 -12.44 7.31 15.42
N THR A 85 -11.54 8.29 15.31
CA THR A 85 -10.08 8.08 15.49
C THR A 85 -9.75 7.64 16.92
N VAL A 86 -10.31 8.33 17.93
CA VAL A 86 -10.18 7.97 19.35
C VAL A 86 -10.68 6.56 19.64
N TRP A 87 -11.83 6.19 19.08
CA TRP A 87 -12.45 4.87 19.25
C TRP A 87 -11.54 3.74 18.77
N ILE A 88 -11.07 3.82 17.52
CA ILE A 88 -10.24 2.76 16.91
C ILE A 88 -8.87 2.66 17.61
N LEU A 89 -8.22 3.79 17.91
CA LEU A 89 -6.95 3.79 18.66
C LEU A 89 -7.11 3.19 20.07
N ALA A 90 -8.24 3.42 20.74
CA ALA A 90 -8.50 2.80 22.04
C ALA A 90 -8.72 1.28 21.95
N LEU A 91 -9.40 0.80 20.89
CA LEU A 91 -9.58 -0.64 20.63
C LEU A 91 -8.27 -1.35 20.26
N LEU A 92 -7.28 -0.64 19.72
CA LEU A 92 -5.93 -1.17 19.44
C LEU A 92 -5.03 -1.17 20.70
N LEU A 93 -5.12 -0.14 21.55
CA LEU A 93 -4.13 0.12 22.60
C LEU A 93 -4.52 -0.30 24.03
N TRP A 94 -5.78 -0.68 24.30
CA TRP A 94 -6.19 -1.22 25.61
C TRP A 94 -5.35 -2.40 26.17
N PRO A 95 -4.73 -3.29 25.34
CA PRO A 95 -3.89 -4.38 25.85
C PRO A 95 -2.71 -3.91 26.71
N ILE A 96 -2.16 -2.72 26.42
CA ILE A 96 -0.99 -2.16 27.11
C ILE A 96 -1.30 -1.95 28.59
N THR A 97 -2.45 -1.35 28.90
CA THR A 97 -2.87 -1.09 30.28
C THR A 97 -3.21 -2.37 31.03
N LEU A 98 -3.84 -3.35 30.35
CA LEU A 98 -4.07 -4.68 30.94
C LEU A 98 -2.76 -5.31 31.40
N LEU A 99 -1.79 -5.44 30.49
CA LEU A 99 -0.54 -6.16 30.74
C LEU A 99 0.28 -5.49 31.86
N ALA A 100 0.36 -4.16 31.85
CA ALA A 100 1.05 -3.38 32.86
C ALA A 100 0.39 -3.52 34.26
N VAL A 101 -0.92 -3.31 34.36
CA VAL A 101 -1.66 -3.39 35.64
C VAL A 101 -1.68 -4.82 36.19
N LEU A 102 -1.85 -5.83 35.34
CA LEU A 102 -1.82 -7.22 35.75
C LEU A 102 -0.44 -7.63 36.31
N SER A 103 0.66 -7.08 35.76
CA SER A 103 2.00 -7.30 36.31
C SER A 103 2.16 -6.75 37.74
N ALA A 104 1.46 -5.68 38.09
CA ALA A 104 1.45 -5.12 39.44
C ALA A 104 0.67 -6.03 40.39
N TRP A 105 -0.55 -6.42 40.03
CA TRP A 105 -1.39 -7.25 40.92
C TRP A 105 -0.89 -8.69 41.08
N GLN A 106 -0.07 -9.20 40.16
CA GLN A 106 0.62 -10.48 40.34
C GLN A 106 1.79 -10.44 41.35
N ARG A 107 2.15 -9.24 41.83
CA ARG A 107 3.07 -9.03 42.97
C ARG A 107 2.34 -8.89 44.32
N LEU A 108 1.01 -9.03 44.36
CA LEU A 108 0.27 -9.19 45.64
C LEU A 108 0.71 -10.46 46.35
N GLU A 109 0.87 -10.38 47.66
CA GLU A 109 1.06 -11.52 48.55
C GLU A 109 -0.27 -11.93 49.21
N PRO A 110 -0.48 -13.23 49.56
CA PRO A 110 -1.70 -13.66 50.28
C PRO A 110 -1.91 -12.91 51.60
N SER A 111 -0.83 -12.66 52.33
CA SER A 111 -0.76 -11.88 53.58
C SER A 111 -1.48 -10.52 53.48
N GLN A 112 -1.27 -9.79 52.39
CA GLN A 112 -1.83 -8.46 52.13
C GLN A 112 -3.34 -8.45 51.88
N LEU A 113 -3.91 -9.61 51.54
CA LEU A 113 -5.35 -9.81 51.39
C LEU A 113 -5.95 -10.40 52.67
N GLU A 114 -5.22 -11.27 53.36
CA GLU A 114 -5.69 -11.96 54.56
C GLU A 114 -5.65 -11.08 55.82
N SER A 115 -4.81 -10.03 55.85
CA SER A 115 -4.70 -9.10 56.98
C SER A 115 -5.92 -8.20 57.19
N GLU A 116 -6.66 -7.85 56.13
CA GLU A 116 -7.88 -7.03 56.21
C GLU A 116 -9.04 -7.65 55.43
N PRO A 117 -9.75 -8.67 55.98
CA PRO A 117 -10.86 -9.33 55.29
C PRO A 117 -12.05 -8.42 54.93
N ALA A 118 -12.11 -7.20 55.50
CA ALA A 118 -13.12 -6.18 55.20
C ALA A 118 -12.86 -5.44 53.88
N LEU A 119 -11.63 -5.41 53.36
CA LEU A 119 -11.30 -4.78 52.07
C LEU A 119 -11.91 -5.58 50.92
N THR A 120 -13.10 -5.16 50.50
CA THR A 120 -13.88 -5.82 49.44
C THR A 120 -14.34 -4.85 48.36
N GLY A 121 -14.58 -5.36 47.15
CA GLY A 121 -15.11 -4.60 46.01
C GLY A 121 -14.37 -3.29 45.73
N TRP A 122 -15.07 -2.16 45.84
CA TRP A 122 -14.49 -0.83 45.60
C TRP A 122 -13.43 -0.42 46.64
N ALA A 123 -13.55 -0.86 47.90
CA ALA A 123 -12.55 -0.55 48.93
C ALA A 123 -11.20 -1.22 48.60
N LEU A 124 -11.24 -2.51 48.23
CA LEU A 124 -10.08 -3.25 47.72
C LEU A 124 -9.46 -2.55 46.50
N ALA A 125 -10.29 -2.16 45.53
CA ALA A 125 -9.85 -1.49 44.30
C ALA A 125 -9.16 -0.15 44.57
N ARG A 126 -9.75 0.68 45.44
CA ARG A 126 -9.28 2.03 45.77
C ARG A 126 -8.04 2.04 46.66
N TRP A 127 -8.01 1.21 47.70
CA TRP A 127 -7.02 1.33 48.78
C TRP A 127 -5.84 0.36 48.67
N LEU A 128 -6.00 -0.78 47.98
CA LEU A 128 -4.91 -1.74 47.77
C LEU A 128 -4.48 -1.82 46.30
N LEU A 129 -5.43 -2.12 45.40
CA LEU A 129 -5.11 -2.44 44.01
C LEU A 129 -4.57 -1.23 43.22
N PHE A 130 -5.23 -0.08 43.28
CA PHE A 130 -4.79 1.11 42.55
C PHE A 130 -3.45 1.68 43.07
N PRO A 131 -3.20 1.81 44.39
CA PRO A 131 -1.88 2.21 44.90
C PRO A 131 -0.74 1.30 44.46
N LEU A 132 -0.94 -0.03 44.51
CA LEU A 132 0.06 -1.01 44.04
C LEU A 132 0.33 -0.90 42.53
N ALA A 133 -0.72 -0.68 41.72
CA ALA A 133 -0.59 -0.53 40.27
C ALA A 133 -0.15 0.86 39.80
N ARG A 134 -0.14 1.89 40.66
CA ARG A 134 0.04 3.30 40.29
C ARG A 134 1.23 3.57 39.35
N ASN A 135 2.35 2.89 39.56
CA ASN A 135 3.54 3.06 38.73
C ASN A 135 3.41 2.43 37.33
N GLU A 136 2.83 1.24 37.23
CA GLU A 136 2.62 0.54 35.95
C GLU A 136 1.45 1.14 35.17
N PHE A 137 0.41 1.63 35.88
CA PHE A 137 -0.70 2.38 35.31
C PHE A 137 -0.21 3.71 34.71
N ALA A 138 0.64 4.46 35.41
CA ALA A 138 1.28 5.66 34.87
C ALA A 138 2.21 5.35 33.68
N PHE A 139 2.91 4.22 33.70
CA PHE A 139 3.72 3.77 32.56
C PHE A 139 2.86 3.48 31.32
N ALA A 140 1.79 2.69 31.49
CA ALA A 140 0.84 2.41 30.42
C ALA A 140 0.18 3.68 29.86
N ALA A 141 -0.11 4.68 30.71
CA ALA A 141 -0.66 5.97 30.29
C ALA A 141 0.24 6.67 29.27
N VAL A 142 1.51 6.89 29.62
CA VAL A 142 2.42 7.68 28.76
C VAL A 142 2.86 6.87 27.54
N LEU A 143 3.03 5.55 27.64
CA LEU A 143 3.30 4.69 26.48
C LEU A 143 2.12 4.68 25.50
N THR A 144 0.90 4.51 25.98
CA THR A 144 -0.32 4.58 25.16
C THR A 144 -0.48 5.96 24.51
N PHE A 145 -0.22 7.03 25.26
CA PHE A 145 -0.28 8.39 24.74
C PHE A 145 0.72 8.65 23.62
N VAL A 146 1.98 8.22 23.79
CA VAL A 146 3.01 8.38 22.74
C VAL A 146 2.66 7.54 21.50
N LEU A 147 2.18 6.31 21.66
CA LEU A 147 1.76 5.49 20.51
C LEU A 147 0.55 6.11 19.78
N ALA A 148 -0.47 6.58 20.52
CA ALA A 148 -1.63 7.26 19.94
C ALA A 148 -1.32 8.65 19.35
N LEU A 149 -0.22 9.30 19.76
CA LEU A 149 0.27 10.55 19.18
C LEU A 149 1.10 10.32 17.92
N ASN A 150 1.74 9.14 17.82
CA ASN A 150 2.58 8.76 16.70
C ASN A 150 1.81 8.12 15.54
N ASP A 151 0.65 7.51 15.81
CA ASP A 151 -0.14 6.80 14.79
C ASP A 151 -0.45 7.72 13.60
N PHE A 152 -0.05 7.23 12.43
CA PHE A 152 -0.32 7.85 11.14
C PHE A 152 -1.44 7.13 10.37
N ALA A 153 -1.56 5.80 10.54
CA ALA A 153 -2.39 4.95 9.70
C ALA A 153 -3.89 5.19 9.92
N VAL A 154 -4.38 5.15 11.16
CA VAL A 154 -5.82 5.30 11.46
C VAL A 154 -6.30 6.72 11.09
N PRO A 155 -5.62 7.81 11.46
CA PRO A 155 -6.02 9.16 11.06
C PRO A 155 -5.99 9.39 9.54
N ALA A 156 -5.00 8.83 8.82
CA ALA A 156 -4.87 9.02 7.38
C ALA A 156 -5.90 8.22 6.57
N ILE A 157 -6.43 7.11 7.10
CA ILE A 157 -7.56 6.37 6.51
C ILE A 157 -8.88 7.09 6.80
N LEU A 158 -9.10 7.54 8.04
CA LEU A 158 -10.30 8.32 8.42
C LEU A 158 -10.29 9.78 7.90
N GLN A 159 -9.20 10.20 7.23
CA GLN A 159 -8.97 11.56 6.72
C GLN A 159 -8.98 12.65 7.82
N THR A 160 -8.73 12.29 9.08
CA THR A 160 -8.82 13.21 10.22
C THR A 160 -7.56 14.06 10.36
N LYS A 161 -7.78 15.36 10.60
CA LYS A 161 -6.71 16.37 10.59
C LYS A 161 -5.90 16.38 11.89
N VAL A 162 -4.98 15.41 11.97
CA VAL A 162 -3.92 15.29 12.98
C VAL A 162 -2.56 15.72 12.42
N PHE A 163 -1.60 15.89 13.31
CA PHE A 163 -0.32 16.52 13.04
C PHE A 163 0.71 15.57 12.41
N THR A 164 0.67 14.27 12.73
CA THR A 164 1.46 13.22 12.05
C THR A 164 1.10 13.12 10.57
N ALA A 165 -0.20 13.05 10.27
CA ALA A 165 -0.74 13.04 8.92
C ALA A 165 -0.40 14.33 8.15
N GLU A 166 -0.54 15.52 8.76
CA GLU A 166 -0.17 16.78 8.11
C GLU A 166 1.34 16.87 7.81
N VAL A 167 2.22 16.42 8.71
CA VAL A 167 3.67 16.40 8.44
C VAL A 167 3.98 15.50 7.24
N TRP A 168 3.34 14.34 7.12
CA TRP A 168 3.46 13.49 5.93
C TRP A 168 2.94 14.18 4.66
N VAL A 169 1.71 14.71 4.66
CA VAL A 169 1.13 15.39 3.49
C VAL A 169 1.99 16.58 3.06
N SER A 170 2.42 17.41 4.03
CA SER A 170 3.23 18.60 3.78
C SER A 170 4.57 18.23 3.17
N PHE A 171 5.33 17.32 3.79
CA PHE A 171 6.64 16.90 3.28
C PHE A 171 6.54 16.14 1.95
N ASN A 172 5.56 15.25 1.77
CA ASN A 172 5.32 14.53 0.51
C ASN A 172 4.91 15.48 -0.64
N THR A 173 4.38 16.67 -0.31
CA THR A 173 4.03 17.71 -1.29
C THR A 173 5.20 18.64 -1.61
N THR A 174 5.84 19.23 -0.60
CA THR A 174 6.85 20.29 -0.77
C THR A 174 8.30 19.81 -0.73
N PHE A 175 8.56 18.65 -0.14
CA PHE A 175 9.88 18.11 0.19
C PHE A 175 10.74 19.02 1.09
N ASP A 176 10.12 19.94 1.82
CA ASP A 176 10.80 20.90 2.69
C ASP A 176 11.16 20.27 4.05
N TYR A 177 12.44 19.89 4.20
CA TYR A 177 13.00 19.35 5.44
C TYR A 177 12.98 20.35 6.60
N LEU A 178 13.16 21.66 6.34
CA LEU A 178 13.16 22.68 7.39
C LEU A 178 11.74 22.86 7.93
N ARG A 179 10.74 22.92 7.04
CA ARG A 179 9.33 22.97 7.46
C ARG A 179 8.89 21.69 8.13
N ALA A 180 9.31 20.53 7.63
CA ALA A 180 9.08 19.26 8.31
C ALA A 180 9.65 19.29 9.73
N LEU A 181 10.91 19.71 9.94
CA LEU A 181 11.53 19.79 11.27
C LEU A 181 10.82 20.82 12.19
N GLN A 182 10.49 22.00 11.67
CA GLN A 182 9.73 23.06 12.38
C GLN A 182 8.35 22.61 12.84
N LEU A 183 7.69 21.75 12.07
CA LEU A 183 6.46 21.09 12.53
C LEU A 183 6.81 20.02 13.55
N SER A 184 7.75 19.13 13.26
CA SER A 184 7.94 17.85 13.95
C SER A 184 8.39 17.90 15.41
N TRP A 185 9.02 18.99 15.87
CA TRP A 185 9.65 19.00 17.20
C TRP A 185 8.75 18.63 18.41
N PRO A 186 7.43 18.94 18.47
CA PRO A 186 6.58 18.52 19.60
C PRO A 186 6.40 16.99 19.66
N LEU A 187 6.41 16.32 18.50
CA LEU A 187 6.34 14.86 18.39
C LEU A 187 7.65 14.18 18.86
N ILE A 188 8.72 14.94 19.07
CA ILE A 188 10.02 14.43 19.56
C ILE A 188 10.19 14.74 21.06
N VAL A 189 9.68 15.90 21.53
CA VAL A 189 9.78 16.30 22.95
C VAL A 189 8.99 15.36 23.88
N GLY A 190 7.79 14.94 23.52
CA GLY A 190 7.01 13.96 24.31
C GLY A 190 7.78 12.65 24.56
N PRO A 191 8.29 11.99 23.50
CA PRO A 191 9.18 10.83 23.61
C PRO A 191 10.45 11.06 24.44
N LEU A 192 11.12 12.21 24.30
CA LEU A 192 12.32 12.53 25.09
C LEU A 192 12.00 12.66 26.59
N LEU A 193 10.88 13.29 26.94
CA LEU A 193 10.41 13.40 28.33
C LEU A 193 10.02 12.03 28.91
N LEU A 194 9.35 11.18 28.12
CA LEU A 194 9.07 9.78 28.49
C LEU A 194 10.38 9.02 28.76
N LEU A 195 11.37 9.10 27.88
CA LEU A 195 12.66 8.41 28.07
C LEU A 195 13.43 8.91 29.30
N ALA A 196 13.42 10.21 29.58
CA ALA A 196 14.02 10.77 30.79
C ALA A 196 13.35 10.22 32.07
N TRP A 197 12.03 10.05 32.05
CA TRP A 197 11.25 9.47 33.16
C TRP A 197 11.45 7.96 33.30
N LEU A 198 11.51 7.21 32.18
CA LEU A 198 11.75 5.76 32.16
C LEU A 198 13.15 5.37 32.64
N ARG A 199 14.17 6.22 32.42
CA ARG A 199 15.57 5.91 32.75
C ARG A 199 15.83 5.53 34.23
N ARG A 200 14.87 5.79 35.13
CA ARG A 200 14.93 5.45 36.57
C ARG A 200 13.93 4.36 37.01
N ARG A 201 13.25 3.68 36.07
CA ARG A 201 12.16 2.72 36.38
C ARG A 201 12.38 1.37 35.67
N ALA A 202 12.26 0.28 36.41
CA ALA A 202 12.23 -1.07 35.84
C ALA A 202 10.79 -1.44 35.49
N VAL A 203 10.52 -1.70 34.21
CA VAL A 203 9.21 -2.21 33.74
C VAL A 203 9.12 -3.70 34.06
N ALA A 204 8.09 -4.11 34.79
CA ALA A 204 7.80 -5.52 35.04
C ALA A 204 6.79 -6.06 34.02
N TRP A 205 7.08 -7.22 33.44
CA TRP A 205 6.13 -7.92 32.57
C TRP A 205 5.27 -8.90 33.40
N PRO A 206 4.00 -9.12 33.03
CA PRO A 206 3.12 -10.03 33.77
C PRO A 206 3.62 -11.47 33.69
N ARG A 207 3.55 -12.17 34.83
CA ARG A 207 3.83 -13.58 34.98
C ARG A 207 2.60 -14.41 34.58
N LEU A 208 2.77 -15.70 34.33
CA LEU A 208 1.62 -16.60 34.15
C LEU A 208 0.91 -16.88 35.49
N GLU A 209 1.67 -16.88 36.59
CA GLU A 209 1.21 -17.13 37.95
C GLU A 209 1.74 -16.03 38.88
N GLY A 210 0.93 -15.65 39.88
CA GLY A 210 1.28 -14.72 40.95
C GLY A 210 0.98 -15.39 42.30
N ALA A 211 1.46 -14.84 43.41
CA ALA A 211 1.40 -15.52 44.71
C ALA A 211 -0.04 -15.67 45.26
N VAL A 212 -0.95 -14.74 44.93
CA VAL A 212 -2.37 -14.83 45.32
C VAL A 212 -3.14 -15.86 44.47
N ALA A 213 -3.84 -16.76 45.15
CA ALA A 213 -4.76 -17.70 44.54
C ALA A 213 -5.97 -16.97 43.89
N PRO A 214 -6.32 -17.24 42.61
CA PRO A 214 -7.43 -16.53 41.93
C PRO A 214 -8.79 -16.65 42.63
N ALA A 215 -9.01 -17.72 43.42
CA ALA A 215 -10.23 -17.88 44.20
C ALA A 215 -10.34 -16.86 45.35
N LEU A 216 -9.23 -16.54 46.03
CA LEU A 216 -9.16 -15.53 47.08
C LEU A 216 -9.42 -14.14 46.51
N PHE A 217 -8.74 -13.80 45.40
CA PHE A 217 -8.94 -12.53 44.69
C PHE A 217 -10.41 -12.33 44.26
N ARG A 218 -11.06 -13.35 43.67
CA ARG A 218 -12.49 -13.30 43.33
C ARG A 218 -13.41 -13.16 44.56
N ARG A 219 -13.05 -13.77 45.69
CA ARG A 219 -13.84 -13.68 46.93
C ARG A 219 -13.89 -12.24 47.45
N GLN A 220 -12.75 -11.55 47.46
CA GLN A 220 -12.66 -10.17 47.96
C GLN A 220 -13.13 -9.12 46.95
N LEU A 221 -12.84 -9.29 45.65
CA LEU A 221 -13.42 -8.43 44.61
C LEU A 221 -14.96 -8.51 44.61
N GLY A 222 -15.51 -9.68 44.95
CA GLY A 222 -16.95 -9.93 45.04
C GLY A 222 -17.57 -10.30 43.70
N ARG A 223 -18.66 -11.08 43.75
CA ARG A 223 -19.31 -11.66 42.54
C ARG A 223 -19.76 -10.59 41.53
N GLY A 224 -20.35 -9.48 42.00
CA GLY A 224 -20.84 -8.41 41.12
C GLY A 224 -19.71 -7.76 40.31
N TRP A 225 -18.69 -7.23 40.98
CA TRP A 225 -17.53 -6.61 40.31
C TRP A 225 -16.81 -7.59 39.37
N PHE A 226 -16.65 -8.87 39.76
CA PHE A 226 -16.03 -9.87 38.89
C PHE A 226 -16.84 -10.15 37.61
N TRP A 227 -18.17 -10.30 37.70
CA TRP A 227 -18.99 -10.58 36.52
C TRP A 227 -19.22 -9.33 35.65
N CYS A 228 -19.41 -8.15 36.23
CA CYS A 228 -19.53 -6.90 35.46
C CYS A 228 -18.23 -6.56 34.71
N SER A 229 -17.06 -6.72 35.36
CA SER A 229 -15.77 -6.55 34.67
C SER A 229 -15.54 -7.61 33.59
N GLY A 230 -16.00 -8.85 33.81
CA GLY A 230 -15.97 -9.90 32.79
C GLY A 230 -16.84 -9.64 31.57
N ALA A 231 -18.07 -9.15 31.77
CA ALA A 231 -18.98 -8.79 30.67
C ALA A 231 -18.40 -7.64 29.83
N LEU A 232 -17.86 -6.61 30.47
CA LEU A 232 -17.19 -5.50 29.80
C LEU A 232 -15.91 -5.94 29.07
N ALA A 233 -15.07 -6.76 29.71
CA ALA A 233 -13.84 -7.30 29.10
C ALA A 233 -14.13 -8.20 27.88
N PHE A 234 -15.20 -9.00 27.94
CA PHE A 234 -15.69 -9.77 26.80
C PHE A 234 -16.19 -8.86 25.67
N GLY A 235 -16.96 -7.82 26.00
CA GLY A 235 -17.38 -6.79 25.03
C GLY A 235 -16.20 -6.12 24.33
N VAL A 236 -15.16 -5.75 25.07
CA VAL A 236 -13.92 -5.17 24.51
C VAL A 236 -13.23 -6.15 23.55
N ILE A 237 -13.16 -7.45 23.87
CA ILE A 237 -12.62 -8.47 22.95
C ILE A 237 -13.49 -8.59 21.69
N VAL A 238 -14.81 -8.62 21.83
CA VAL A 238 -15.72 -8.67 20.67
C VAL A 238 -15.52 -7.45 19.76
N LEU A 239 -15.40 -6.25 20.32
CA LEU A 239 -15.28 -5.01 19.54
C LEU A 239 -13.87 -4.78 18.94
N SER A 240 -12.80 -5.26 19.59
CA SER A 240 -11.41 -5.07 19.12
C SER A 240 -10.84 -6.23 18.29
N VAL A 241 -11.31 -7.46 18.51
CA VAL A 241 -10.79 -8.69 17.85
C VAL A 241 -11.90 -9.48 17.18
N GLY A 242 -13.03 -9.65 17.85
CA GLY A 242 -14.16 -10.44 17.34
C GLY A 242 -14.69 -9.92 16.01
N LEU A 243 -15.14 -8.66 15.97
CA LEU A 243 -15.69 -8.04 14.77
C LEU A 243 -14.68 -7.94 13.61
N PRO A 244 -13.42 -7.45 13.78
CA PRO A 244 -12.48 -7.38 12.67
C PRO A 244 -12.09 -8.72 12.05
N LEU A 245 -12.04 -9.81 12.83
CA LEU A 245 -11.79 -11.16 12.31
C LEU A 245 -13.05 -11.80 11.73
N ALA A 246 -14.22 -11.54 12.32
CA ALA A 246 -15.51 -12.00 11.83
C ALA A 246 -15.86 -11.40 10.46
N ASP A 247 -15.74 -10.09 10.33
CA ASP A 247 -15.96 -9.32 9.10
C ASP A 247 -15.07 -9.83 7.95
N LEU A 248 -13.76 -9.91 8.21
CA LEU A 248 -12.76 -10.44 7.29
C LEU A 248 -13.10 -11.84 6.75
N VAL A 249 -13.59 -12.74 7.60
CA VAL A 249 -13.86 -14.15 7.27
C VAL A 249 -15.25 -14.36 6.66
N TRP A 250 -16.28 -13.66 7.12
CA TRP A 250 -17.66 -13.81 6.62
C TRP A 250 -17.96 -12.97 5.38
N ALA A 251 -17.17 -11.93 5.08
CA ALA A 251 -17.25 -11.23 3.82
C ALA A 251 -16.93 -12.18 2.66
N LYS A 252 -17.97 -12.63 1.94
CA LYS A 252 -17.84 -13.53 0.76
C LYS A 252 -16.81 -13.02 -0.26
N ARG A 253 -16.71 -11.69 -0.38
CA ARG A 253 -15.78 -10.99 -1.29
C ARG A 253 -14.31 -11.26 -0.96
N THR A 254 -13.95 -11.43 0.32
CA THR A 254 -12.59 -11.81 0.74
C THR A 254 -12.11 -13.06 0.00
N TRP A 255 -12.97 -14.07 -0.09
CA TRP A 255 -12.63 -15.38 -0.67
C TRP A 255 -12.66 -15.38 -2.20
N THR A 256 -13.55 -14.62 -2.83
CA THR A 256 -13.60 -14.51 -4.30
C THR A 256 -12.43 -13.72 -4.86
N GLU A 257 -11.98 -12.69 -4.14
CA GLU A 257 -10.87 -11.82 -4.56
C GLU A 257 -9.49 -12.42 -4.20
N LEU A 258 -9.43 -13.40 -3.27
CA LEU A 258 -8.18 -13.96 -2.74
C LEU A 258 -7.20 -14.46 -3.82
N PRO A 259 -7.60 -15.20 -4.87
CA PRO A 259 -6.65 -15.65 -5.91
C PRO A 259 -6.05 -14.46 -6.68
N ALA A 260 -6.85 -13.46 -7.02
CA ALA A 260 -6.40 -12.27 -7.75
C ALA A 260 -5.50 -11.39 -6.87
N ALA A 261 -5.90 -11.17 -5.61
CA ALA A 261 -5.14 -10.44 -4.61
C ALA A 261 -3.78 -11.09 -4.33
N LEU A 262 -3.70 -12.43 -4.23
CA LEU A 262 -2.44 -13.15 -4.06
C LEU A 262 -1.56 -13.08 -5.30
N ALA A 263 -2.12 -13.23 -6.51
CA ALA A 263 -1.36 -13.13 -7.76
C ALA A 263 -0.76 -11.72 -7.95
N VAL A 264 -1.55 -10.67 -7.71
CA VAL A 264 -1.12 -9.27 -7.80
C VAL A 264 -0.18 -8.90 -6.65
N GLY A 265 -0.42 -9.42 -5.45
CA GLY A 265 0.31 -9.12 -4.20
C GLY A 265 1.54 -9.98 -3.91
N TRP A 266 1.83 -11.02 -4.71
CA TRP A 266 2.86 -12.04 -4.41
C TRP A 266 4.22 -11.46 -4.01
N ASN A 267 4.77 -10.56 -4.84
CA ASN A 267 6.06 -9.93 -4.58
C ASN A 267 6.02 -9.06 -3.31
N ALA A 268 4.91 -8.37 -3.04
CA ALA A 268 4.74 -7.56 -1.85
C ALA A 268 4.65 -8.41 -0.56
N GLY A 269 4.10 -9.63 -0.66
CA GLY A 269 4.13 -10.63 0.41
C GLY A 269 5.53 -11.17 0.69
N LEU A 270 6.30 -11.50 -0.36
CA LEU A 270 7.70 -11.92 -0.24
C LEU A 270 8.60 -10.82 0.34
N ASN A 271 8.41 -9.57 -0.10
CA ASN A 271 9.04 -8.38 0.48
C ASN A 271 8.73 -8.25 1.98
N SER A 272 7.43 -8.24 2.33
CA SER A 272 6.94 -8.16 3.72
C SER A 272 7.57 -9.22 4.62
N PHE A 273 7.56 -10.49 4.20
CA PHE A 273 8.19 -11.57 4.96
C PHE A 273 9.70 -11.36 5.12
N SER A 274 10.40 -11.11 4.02
CA SER A 274 11.87 -11.07 3.99
C SER A 274 12.42 -9.88 4.79
N PHE A 275 11.84 -8.69 4.62
CA PHE A 275 12.30 -7.47 5.31
C PHE A 275 12.05 -7.56 6.81
N ALA A 276 10.89 -8.08 7.23
CA ALA A 276 10.58 -8.30 8.63
C ALA A 276 11.48 -9.37 9.26
N ALA A 277 11.70 -10.50 8.58
CA ALA A 277 12.50 -11.62 9.10
C ALA A 277 13.99 -11.26 9.23
N VAL A 278 14.56 -10.59 8.22
CA VAL A 278 15.96 -10.12 8.24
C VAL A 278 16.14 -9.04 9.29
N THR A 279 15.24 -8.05 9.39
CA THR A 279 15.31 -7.04 10.45
C THR A 279 15.25 -7.66 11.83
N ALA A 280 14.30 -8.55 12.09
CA ALA A 280 14.17 -9.20 13.40
C ALA A 280 15.43 -9.99 13.78
N LEU A 281 16.09 -10.62 12.82
CA LEU A 281 17.37 -11.30 13.03
C LEU A 281 18.49 -10.30 13.37
N VAL A 282 18.60 -9.18 12.64
CA VAL A 282 19.59 -8.13 12.87
C VAL A 282 19.39 -7.45 14.23
N CYS A 283 18.16 -7.08 14.60
CA CYS A 283 17.87 -6.43 15.88
C CYS A 283 18.21 -7.32 17.09
N VAL A 284 17.90 -8.62 17.02
CA VAL A 284 18.27 -9.58 18.08
C VAL A 284 19.77 -9.87 18.08
N GLY A 285 20.41 -9.97 16.90
CA GLY A 285 21.86 -10.16 16.77
C GLY A 285 22.66 -8.98 17.35
N LEU A 286 22.31 -7.75 16.99
CA LEU A 286 22.88 -6.52 17.59
C LEU A 286 22.63 -6.47 19.10
N GLY A 287 21.46 -6.92 19.56
CA GLY A 287 21.15 -7.11 20.98
C GLY A 287 22.14 -8.05 21.69
N LEU A 288 22.37 -9.23 21.13
CA LEU A 288 23.33 -10.21 21.67
C LEU A 288 24.79 -9.73 21.67
N LEU A 289 25.17 -8.88 20.72
CA LEU A 289 26.51 -8.29 20.65
C LEU A 289 26.69 -7.11 21.62
N SER A 290 25.62 -6.37 21.95
CA SER A 290 25.72 -5.08 22.66
C SER A 290 24.91 -4.98 23.97
N TRP A 291 24.34 -6.07 24.50
CA TRP A 291 23.53 -6.06 25.73
C TRP A 291 24.21 -5.49 26.99
N ARG A 292 25.55 -5.45 26.99
CA ARG A 292 26.40 -4.86 28.04
C ARG A 292 26.58 -3.35 27.91
N TRP A 293 26.30 -2.76 26.75
CA TRP A 293 26.53 -1.34 26.49
C TRP A 293 25.43 -0.48 27.15
N PRO A 294 25.75 0.74 27.63
CA PRO A 294 24.79 1.64 28.28
C PRO A 294 23.79 2.31 27.31
N VAL A 295 23.65 1.80 26.09
CA VAL A 295 22.80 2.35 25.02
C VAL A 295 21.30 2.10 25.21
N GLY A 296 20.91 1.33 26.23
CA GLY A 296 19.55 0.82 26.40
C GLY A 296 18.43 1.86 26.41
N ALA A 297 18.67 3.09 26.89
CA ALA A 297 17.67 4.17 26.82
C ALA A 297 17.65 4.89 25.45
N LEU A 298 18.78 4.89 24.72
CA LEU A 298 18.89 5.56 23.42
C LEU A 298 18.22 4.76 22.30
N VAL A 299 18.31 3.42 22.34
CA VAL A 299 17.69 2.55 21.32
C VAL A 299 16.16 2.63 21.28
N TRP A 300 15.50 3.12 22.33
CA TRP A 300 14.06 3.38 22.35
C TRP A 300 13.64 4.69 21.67
N LEU A 301 14.56 5.63 21.42
CA LEU A 301 14.21 6.93 20.83
C LEU A 301 13.60 6.80 19.42
N PRO A 302 14.16 6.03 18.47
CA PRO A 302 13.56 5.91 17.14
C PRO A 302 12.26 5.09 17.12
N PHE A 303 12.02 4.23 18.12
CA PHE A 303 10.75 3.52 18.28
C PHE A 303 9.63 4.47 18.73
N LEU A 304 9.94 5.37 19.66
CA LEU A 304 9.00 6.32 20.26
C LEU A 304 8.82 7.60 19.43
N VAL A 305 9.53 7.78 18.32
CA VAL A 305 9.33 8.86 17.36
C VAL A 305 8.44 8.36 16.20
N PRO A 306 7.50 9.17 15.66
CA PRO A 306 6.63 8.72 14.57
C PRO A 306 7.42 8.27 13.33
N GLY A 307 7.01 7.15 12.71
CA GLY A 307 7.75 6.53 11.60
C GLY A 307 7.97 7.46 10.41
N VAL A 308 7.02 8.35 10.14
CA VAL A 308 7.11 9.41 9.13
C VAL A 308 8.38 10.27 9.31
N LEU A 309 8.73 10.62 10.55
CA LEU A 309 9.89 11.47 10.85
C LEU A 309 11.20 10.72 10.65
N LEU A 310 11.23 9.43 11.03
CA LEU A 310 12.35 8.54 10.73
C LEU A 310 12.53 8.38 9.21
N GLY A 311 11.44 8.25 8.45
CA GLY A 311 11.45 8.29 6.99
C GLY A 311 12.09 9.58 6.45
N ILE A 312 11.66 10.75 6.90
CA ILE A 312 12.23 12.06 6.49
C ILE A 312 13.74 12.15 6.81
N ALA A 313 14.15 11.72 8.01
CA ALA A 313 15.56 11.70 8.41
C ALA A 313 16.40 10.75 7.54
N LEU A 314 15.86 9.57 7.21
CA LEU A 314 16.53 8.60 6.34
C LEU A 314 16.63 9.08 4.89
N ILE A 315 15.63 9.82 4.37
CA ILE A 315 15.77 10.53 3.09
C ILE A 315 16.93 11.53 3.16
N PHE A 316 16.95 12.40 4.17
CA PHE A 316 17.99 13.44 4.30
C PHE A 316 19.42 12.87 4.41
N ALA A 317 19.54 11.71 5.06
CA ALA A 317 20.81 10.99 5.19
C ALA A 317 21.20 10.25 3.89
N PHE A 318 20.31 9.41 3.34
CA PHE A 318 20.64 8.42 2.30
C PHE A 318 20.29 8.83 0.86
N ASN A 319 19.44 9.84 0.62
CA ASN A 319 19.12 10.34 -0.73
C ASN A 319 20.28 11.21 -1.28
N ARG A 320 21.44 10.61 -1.46
CA ARG A 320 22.70 11.22 -1.93
C ARG A 320 23.38 10.28 -2.91
N PRO A 321 24.07 10.75 -3.98
CA PRO A 321 24.66 9.88 -5.00
C PRO A 321 25.54 8.75 -4.44
N ALA A 322 26.41 9.06 -3.47
CA ALA A 322 27.31 8.09 -2.82
C ALA A 322 26.60 6.99 -2.00
N LEU A 323 25.32 7.17 -1.67
CA LEU A 323 24.50 6.22 -0.88
C LEU A 323 23.35 5.62 -1.70
N GLY A 324 23.29 5.87 -3.00
CA GLY A 324 22.26 5.34 -3.90
C GLY A 324 22.13 3.81 -3.86
N TRP A 325 23.23 3.09 -3.64
CA TRP A 325 23.26 1.63 -3.51
C TRP A 325 22.48 1.10 -2.29
N VAL A 326 22.36 1.89 -1.21
CA VAL A 326 21.43 1.61 -0.10
C VAL A 326 20.04 2.13 -0.44
N TYR A 327 19.96 3.40 -0.87
CA TYR A 327 18.72 4.15 -0.93
C TYR A 327 17.75 3.70 -2.03
N GLN A 328 18.26 3.18 -3.14
CA GLN A 328 17.46 2.71 -4.27
C GLN A 328 17.13 1.20 -4.18
N THR A 329 17.58 0.51 -3.13
CA THR A 329 17.45 -0.95 -2.98
C THR A 329 16.69 -1.31 -1.69
N ALA A 330 16.33 -2.58 -1.53
CA ALA A 330 15.71 -3.10 -0.30
C ALA A 330 16.51 -2.83 0.99
N ALA A 331 17.80 -2.48 0.89
CA ALA A 331 18.64 -2.16 2.04
C ALA A 331 18.10 -0.97 2.85
N ILE A 332 17.51 0.06 2.22
CA ILE A 332 16.94 1.21 2.96
C ILE A 332 15.78 0.79 3.88
N VAL A 333 14.97 -0.19 3.46
CA VAL A 333 13.85 -0.73 4.25
C VAL A 333 14.36 -1.46 5.48
N VAL A 334 15.37 -2.33 5.31
CA VAL A 334 15.99 -3.05 6.42
C VAL A 334 16.69 -2.08 7.37
N VAL A 335 17.41 -1.08 6.87
CA VAL A 335 18.01 -0.02 7.71
C VAL A 335 16.94 0.73 8.50
N ALA A 336 15.83 1.11 7.86
CA ALA A 336 14.74 1.83 8.51
C ALA A 336 14.08 1.03 9.64
N PHE A 337 13.72 -0.22 9.37
CA PHE A 337 13.12 -1.10 10.35
C PHE A 337 14.10 -1.49 11.47
N VAL A 338 15.39 -1.69 11.16
CA VAL A 338 16.43 -1.90 12.20
C VAL A 338 16.50 -0.67 13.11
N VAL A 339 16.60 0.54 12.56
CA VAL A 339 16.63 1.76 13.39
C VAL A 339 15.36 1.89 14.24
N ARG A 340 14.15 1.66 13.68
CA ARG A 340 12.89 1.77 14.43
C ARG A 340 12.74 0.71 15.53
N TYR A 341 13.06 -0.55 15.25
CA TYR A 341 12.70 -1.68 16.11
C TYR A 341 13.87 -2.31 16.89
N LEU A 342 15.11 -1.79 16.76
CA LEU A 342 16.25 -2.20 17.58
C LEU A 342 15.93 -2.16 19.08
N ALA A 343 15.12 -1.20 19.53
CA ALA A 343 14.61 -1.11 20.91
C ALA A 343 14.14 -2.46 21.47
N ILE A 344 13.35 -3.19 20.69
CA ILE A 344 12.64 -4.41 21.11
C ILE A 344 13.57 -5.62 21.03
N GLY A 345 14.27 -5.80 19.89
CA GLY A 345 15.25 -6.87 19.73
C GLY A 345 16.41 -6.77 20.73
N TRP A 346 16.92 -5.55 20.97
CA TRP A 346 17.96 -5.29 21.97
C TRP A 346 17.48 -5.53 23.38
N SER A 347 16.30 -5.00 23.76
CA SER A 347 15.78 -5.17 25.13
C SER A 347 15.44 -6.63 25.44
N GLY A 348 14.88 -7.36 24.47
CA GLY A 348 14.61 -8.79 24.60
C GLY A 348 15.88 -9.63 24.73
N ALA A 349 16.88 -9.39 23.87
CA ALA A 349 18.18 -10.07 23.97
C ALA A 349 18.92 -9.73 25.28
N ALA A 350 18.88 -8.46 25.71
CA ALA A 350 19.50 -8.02 26.95
C ALA A 350 18.79 -8.58 28.19
N HIS A 351 17.46 -8.75 28.16
CA HIS A 351 16.72 -9.43 29.22
C HIS A 351 17.07 -10.93 29.26
N ALA A 352 17.16 -11.59 28.10
CA ALA A 352 17.58 -12.99 28.02
C ALA A 352 18.98 -13.23 28.60
N MET A 353 19.96 -12.40 28.22
CA MET A 353 21.33 -12.50 28.73
C MET A 353 21.47 -12.14 30.21
N ARG A 354 20.55 -11.35 30.79
CA ARG A 354 20.55 -10.95 32.22
C ARG A 354 19.71 -11.87 33.12
N SER A 355 18.81 -12.67 32.54
CA SER A 355 17.99 -13.67 33.25
C SER A 355 18.60 -15.08 33.22
N MET A 356 19.77 -15.25 32.61
CA MET A 356 20.57 -16.46 32.74
C MET A 356 20.97 -16.70 34.20
N ASP A 357 20.84 -17.96 34.61
CA ASP A 357 21.37 -18.45 35.88
C ASP A 357 22.90 -18.37 35.90
N ARG A 358 23.46 -17.87 37.00
CA ARG A 358 24.91 -17.77 37.21
C ARG A 358 25.48 -19.10 37.66
N ASP A 359 24.76 -19.84 38.49
CA ASP A 359 25.26 -21.06 39.12
C ASP A 359 25.47 -22.14 38.06
N LEU A 360 24.55 -22.26 37.10
CA LEU A 360 24.71 -23.09 35.90
C LEU A 360 25.85 -22.62 34.97
N THR A 361 26.13 -21.32 34.93
CA THR A 361 27.20 -20.74 34.09
C THR A 361 28.58 -20.99 34.71
N ASP A 362 28.70 -20.88 36.04
CA ASP A 362 29.95 -21.04 36.75
C ASP A 362 30.27 -22.52 37.05
N ALA A 363 29.26 -23.37 37.30
CA ALA A 363 29.46 -24.83 37.34
C ALA A 363 30.06 -25.37 36.03
N ALA A 364 29.51 -24.95 34.88
CA ALA A 364 30.05 -25.36 33.58
C ALA A 364 31.48 -24.84 33.31
N ARG A 365 31.89 -23.74 33.95
CA ARG A 365 33.27 -23.24 33.87
C ARG A 365 34.24 -24.05 34.75
N LEU A 366 33.77 -24.58 35.88
CA LEU A 366 34.53 -25.52 36.70
C LEU A 366 34.78 -26.83 35.93
N ASP A 367 33.80 -27.28 35.14
CA ASP A 367 33.94 -28.36 34.15
C ASP A 367 34.78 -27.97 32.89
N GLY A 368 35.45 -26.81 32.91
CA GLY A 368 36.34 -26.35 31.84
C GLY A 368 35.65 -25.78 30.59
N ALA A 369 34.32 -25.64 30.56
CA ALA A 369 33.61 -25.10 29.41
C ALA A 369 33.80 -23.57 29.29
N ALA A 370 34.65 -23.15 28.36
CA ALA A 370 34.84 -21.76 27.96
C ALA A 370 34.26 -21.47 26.56
N GLY A 371 34.01 -20.19 26.25
CA GLY A 371 33.70 -19.72 24.90
C GLY A 371 32.51 -20.42 24.21
N TRP A 372 32.76 -21.02 23.04
CA TRP A 372 31.71 -21.61 22.19
C TRP A 372 31.03 -22.86 22.79
N PRO A 373 31.75 -23.86 23.37
CA PRO A 373 31.14 -24.94 24.14
C PRO A 373 30.14 -24.46 25.21
N LEU A 374 30.53 -23.46 26.01
CA LEU A 374 29.68 -22.86 27.05
C LEU A 374 28.43 -22.19 26.46
N PHE A 375 28.61 -21.37 25.42
CA PHE A 375 27.49 -20.72 24.74
C PHE A 375 26.53 -21.74 24.13
N ARG A 376 27.03 -22.77 23.45
CA ARG A 376 26.23 -23.75 22.71
C ARG A 376 25.43 -24.68 23.62
N HIS A 377 25.99 -25.12 24.74
CA HIS A 377 25.39 -26.16 25.59
C HIS A 377 24.73 -25.62 26.86
N VAL A 378 25.12 -24.44 27.36
CA VAL A 378 24.53 -23.83 28.57
C VAL A 378 23.72 -22.59 28.23
N HIS A 379 24.34 -21.56 27.64
CA HIS A 379 23.65 -20.28 27.42
C HIS A 379 22.49 -20.43 26.43
N TRP A 380 22.74 -21.01 25.25
CA TRP A 380 21.78 -21.09 24.15
C TRP A 380 20.49 -21.85 24.52
N PRO A 381 20.52 -23.02 25.20
CA PRO A 381 19.30 -23.66 25.69
C PRO A 381 18.43 -22.79 26.61
N LEU A 382 19.04 -21.95 27.45
CA LEU A 382 18.36 -21.06 28.39
C LEU A 382 17.77 -19.81 27.69
N ILE A 383 18.53 -19.16 26.81
CA ILE A 383 18.12 -17.89 26.19
C ILE A 383 17.22 -18.05 24.96
N LYS A 384 17.33 -19.16 24.21
CA LYS A 384 16.60 -19.37 22.93
C LYS A 384 15.08 -19.11 22.97
N PRO A 385 14.27 -19.47 24.01
CA PRO A 385 12.84 -19.15 23.99
C PRO A 385 12.57 -17.64 24.09
N GLN A 386 13.40 -16.91 24.85
CA GLN A 386 13.28 -15.46 25.01
C GLN A 386 13.74 -14.72 23.73
N LEU A 387 14.82 -15.20 23.11
CA LEU A 387 15.28 -14.67 21.82
C LEU A 387 14.26 -14.94 20.69
N ALA A 388 13.62 -16.11 20.68
CA ALA A 388 12.55 -16.42 19.73
C ALA A 388 11.33 -15.49 19.90
N ALA A 389 10.95 -15.19 21.15
CA ALA A 389 9.88 -14.23 21.45
C ALA A 389 10.26 -12.79 21.02
N ALA A 390 11.49 -12.35 21.30
CA ALA A 390 11.99 -11.03 20.89
C ALA A 390 12.07 -10.89 19.36
N TRP A 391 12.53 -11.94 18.67
CA TRP A 391 12.53 -12.02 17.21
C TRP A 391 11.10 -11.96 16.66
N TYR A 392 10.19 -12.77 17.17
CA TYR A 392 8.80 -12.83 16.69
C TYR A 392 8.06 -11.51 16.89
N LEU A 393 8.20 -10.86 18.05
CA LEU A 393 7.60 -9.54 18.29
C LEU A 393 8.16 -8.48 17.35
N THR A 394 9.48 -8.50 17.10
CA THR A 394 10.12 -7.58 16.13
C THR A 394 9.62 -7.86 14.70
N TYR A 395 9.52 -9.13 14.30
CA TYR A 395 9.00 -9.56 13.00
C TYR A 395 7.56 -9.09 12.77
N VAL A 396 6.65 -9.34 13.72
CA VAL A 396 5.24 -8.94 13.63
C VAL A 396 5.10 -7.42 13.49
N LEU A 397 5.86 -6.63 14.27
CA LEU A 397 5.80 -5.17 14.17
C LEU A 397 6.37 -4.64 12.84
N CYS A 398 7.45 -5.22 12.32
CA CYS A 398 7.97 -4.88 10.99
C CYS A 398 6.99 -5.27 9.86
N LEU A 399 6.19 -6.33 10.05
CA LEU A 399 5.23 -6.82 9.06
C LEU A 399 4.06 -5.83 8.85
N TRP A 400 3.70 -5.08 9.88
CA TRP A 400 2.62 -4.08 9.85
C TRP A 400 3.07 -2.64 9.55
N ASP A 401 4.37 -2.34 9.56
CA ASP A 401 4.84 -0.94 9.41
C ASP A 401 4.55 -0.38 8.01
N VAL A 402 3.73 0.67 8.01
CA VAL A 402 3.46 1.55 6.88
C VAL A 402 4.11 2.91 7.07
N GLU A 403 4.11 3.43 8.31
CA GLU A 403 4.45 4.82 8.63
C GLU A 403 5.90 5.19 8.32
N THR A 404 6.82 4.24 8.47
CA THR A 404 8.22 4.45 8.13
C THR A 404 8.39 4.34 6.62
N LEU A 405 7.74 3.36 6.00
CA LEU A 405 7.91 3.05 4.57
C LEU A 405 7.25 4.04 3.61
N VAL A 406 6.15 4.69 3.99
CA VAL A 406 5.32 5.54 3.11
C VAL A 406 6.08 6.73 2.47
N LEU A 407 7.32 7.00 2.88
CA LEU A 407 8.23 7.99 2.28
C LEU A 407 9.51 7.41 1.63
N ILE A 408 9.92 6.18 1.98
CA ILE A 408 11.20 5.55 1.61
C ILE A 408 11.01 4.15 0.99
N VAL A 409 10.01 4.01 0.12
CA VAL A 409 9.81 2.80 -0.68
C VAL A 409 10.87 2.72 -1.79
N PRO A 410 11.78 1.72 -1.81
CA PRO A 410 12.58 1.45 -3.00
C PRO A 410 11.66 0.79 -4.05
N PRO A 411 11.80 1.07 -5.35
CA PRO A 411 10.78 0.66 -6.32
C PRO A 411 10.74 -0.85 -6.54
N GLY A 412 9.54 -1.43 -6.54
CA GLY A 412 9.34 -2.88 -6.47
C GLY A 412 9.49 -3.48 -5.06
N GLY A 413 10.00 -2.70 -4.09
CA GLY A 413 10.08 -3.03 -2.66
C GLY A 413 8.84 -2.63 -1.85
N GLU A 414 7.67 -2.51 -2.48
CA GLU A 414 6.41 -2.29 -1.76
C GLU A 414 6.12 -3.48 -0.83
N THR A 415 5.76 -3.21 0.42
CA THR A 415 5.30 -4.23 1.38
C THR A 415 3.79 -4.42 1.26
N LEU A 416 3.31 -5.61 1.62
CA LEU A 416 1.88 -5.93 1.56
C LEU A 416 1.04 -5.04 2.51
N ALA A 417 1.59 -4.61 3.65
CA ALA A 417 0.98 -3.61 4.53
C ALA A 417 0.83 -2.23 3.86
N LEU A 418 1.89 -1.74 3.21
CA LEU A 418 1.85 -0.46 2.48
C LEU A 418 0.87 -0.51 1.31
N ARG A 419 0.79 -1.65 0.60
CA ARG A 419 -0.22 -1.85 -0.45
C ARG A 419 -1.64 -1.76 0.07
N VAL A 420 -1.95 -2.41 1.20
CA VAL A 420 -3.27 -2.33 1.83
C VAL A 420 -3.62 -0.88 2.20
N PHE A 421 -2.68 -0.15 2.80
CA PHE A 421 -2.85 1.27 3.09
C PHE A 421 -3.08 2.13 1.83
N ASN A 422 -2.27 1.92 0.78
CA ASN A 422 -2.40 2.62 -0.51
C ASN A 422 -3.78 2.41 -1.14
N LEU A 423 -4.32 1.19 -1.07
CA LEU A 423 -5.66 0.89 -1.58
C LEU A 423 -6.74 1.59 -0.73
N LEU A 424 -6.73 1.40 0.59
CA LEU A 424 -7.69 2.02 1.52
C LEU A 424 -7.73 3.56 1.40
N HIS A 425 -6.57 4.20 1.26
CA HIS A 425 -6.48 5.66 1.13
C HIS A 425 -6.98 6.20 -0.22
N TYR A 426 -7.11 5.37 -1.26
CA TYR A 426 -7.56 5.80 -2.59
C TYR A 426 -8.93 5.26 -3.04
N GLY A 427 -9.54 4.31 -2.32
CA GLY A 427 -10.94 3.90 -2.50
C GLY A 427 -11.24 2.47 -2.03
N HIS A 428 -12.53 2.10 -2.01
CA HIS A 428 -13.01 0.77 -1.58
C HIS A 428 -12.61 -0.33 -2.59
N ASN A 429 -11.33 -0.73 -2.58
CA ASN A 429 -10.83 -1.80 -3.42
C ASN A 429 -11.18 -3.17 -2.83
N ALA A 430 -11.77 -4.02 -3.66
CA ALA A 430 -12.24 -5.36 -3.28
C ALA A 430 -11.19 -6.27 -2.63
N GLN A 431 -9.92 -6.08 -2.98
CA GLN A 431 -8.81 -6.93 -2.56
C GLN A 431 -8.30 -6.60 -1.15
N VAL A 432 -8.71 -5.49 -0.53
CA VAL A 432 -8.23 -5.07 0.81
C VAL A 432 -8.35 -6.21 1.83
N ASN A 433 -9.53 -6.83 1.95
CA ASN A 433 -9.75 -7.91 2.89
C ASN A 433 -8.92 -9.17 2.54
N ALA A 434 -8.80 -9.51 1.26
CA ALA A 434 -7.95 -10.62 0.83
C ALA A 434 -6.45 -10.41 1.15
N LEU A 435 -5.96 -9.18 0.99
CA LEU A 435 -4.58 -8.80 1.30
C LEU A 435 -4.33 -8.74 2.82
N CYS A 436 -5.31 -8.26 3.61
CA CYS A 436 -5.29 -8.36 5.08
C CYS A 436 -5.22 -9.81 5.56
N LEU A 437 -6.02 -10.72 4.98
CA LEU A 437 -6.00 -12.15 5.29
C LEU A 437 -4.63 -12.76 4.98
N ALA A 438 -4.06 -12.46 3.81
CA ALA A 438 -2.71 -12.92 3.44
C ALA A 438 -1.63 -12.40 4.41
N LEU A 439 -1.74 -11.16 4.89
CA LEU A 439 -0.79 -10.58 5.85
C LEU A 439 -0.94 -11.20 7.25
N LEU A 440 -2.16 -11.55 7.70
CA LEU A 440 -2.37 -12.37 8.90
C LEU A 440 -1.76 -13.77 8.77
N CYS A 441 -1.88 -14.41 7.59
CA CYS A 441 -1.22 -15.69 7.33
C CYS A 441 0.31 -15.58 7.43
N LEU A 442 0.91 -14.50 6.92
CA LEU A 442 2.34 -14.22 7.08
C LEU A 442 2.74 -14.00 8.55
N ALA A 443 1.90 -13.38 9.38
CA ALA A 443 2.17 -13.23 10.81
C ALA A 443 2.22 -14.59 11.53
N ILE A 444 1.28 -15.49 11.19
CA ILE A 444 1.15 -16.82 11.84
C ILE A 444 2.21 -17.82 11.33
N ALA A 445 2.70 -17.67 10.09
CA ALA A 445 3.58 -18.65 9.44
C ALA A 445 4.82 -19.08 10.26
N PRO A 446 5.60 -18.19 10.93
CA PRO A 446 6.72 -18.61 11.77
C PRO A 446 6.31 -19.49 12.96
N LEU A 447 5.12 -19.25 13.56
CA LEU A 447 4.61 -20.06 14.66
C LEU A 447 4.17 -21.45 14.18
N ALA A 448 3.52 -21.52 13.01
CA ALA A 448 3.12 -22.78 12.38
C ALA A 448 4.36 -23.63 12.00
N LEU A 449 5.40 -23.01 11.46
CA LEU A 449 6.69 -23.65 11.17
C LEU A 449 7.40 -24.13 12.45
N TRP A 450 7.38 -23.33 13.52
CA TRP A 450 7.98 -23.73 14.80
C TRP A 450 7.23 -24.90 15.46
N TRP A 451 5.89 -24.89 15.43
CA TRP A 451 5.07 -25.96 16.00
C TRP A 451 5.19 -27.26 15.20
N SER A 452 5.11 -27.20 13.87
CA SER A 452 5.31 -28.36 13.00
C SER A 452 6.72 -28.95 13.15
N ALA A 453 7.77 -28.15 13.23
CA ALA A 453 9.13 -28.63 13.55
C ALA A 453 9.21 -29.29 14.94
N LYS A 454 8.51 -28.76 15.94
CA LYS A 454 8.46 -29.33 17.30
C LYS A 454 7.75 -30.69 17.35
N CYS A 455 6.70 -30.88 16.56
CA CYS A 455 6.03 -32.18 16.39
C CYS A 455 6.87 -33.15 15.53
N GLY A 456 7.42 -32.66 14.42
CA GLY A 456 8.25 -33.43 13.48
C GLY A 456 9.53 -34.00 14.11
N MET A 457 10.05 -33.40 15.18
CA MET A 457 11.18 -33.95 15.94
C MET A 457 10.91 -35.33 16.59
N ARG A 458 9.67 -35.83 16.62
CA ARG A 458 9.35 -37.23 16.97
C ARG A 458 9.67 -38.25 15.87
N ASN A 459 9.73 -37.86 14.59
CA ASN A 459 10.06 -38.74 13.47
C ASN A 459 11.44 -38.41 12.88
N ALA A 460 12.22 -39.45 12.53
CA ALA A 460 13.60 -39.29 12.08
C ALA A 460 13.74 -38.52 10.76
N GLU A 461 12.79 -38.71 9.83
CA GLU A 461 12.87 -38.21 8.45
C GLU A 461 12.80 -36.68 8.34
N TRP A 462 12.00 -36.04 9.20
CA TRP A 462 11.86 -34.57 9.24
C TRP A 462 13.17 -33.83 9.55
N ARG A 463 14.18 -34.52 10.12
CA ARG A 463 15.52 -33.96 10.32
C ARG A 463 16.27 -33.66 9.01
N ARG A 464 15.85 -34.23 7.87
CA ARG A 464 16.37 -33.87 6.54
C ARG A 464 15.76 -32.55 6.05
N PHE A 465 14.44 -32.40 6.11
CA PHE A 465 13.73 -31.16 5.73
C PHE A 465 14.18 -29.94 6.56
N GLY A 466 14.39 -30.11 7.87
CA GLY A 466 14.85 -29.01 8.74
C GLY A 466 16.21 -28.42 8.34
N ARG A 467 17.07 -29.17 7.62
CA ARG A 467 18.34 -28.64 7.09
C ARG A 467 18.15 -27.82 5.82
N VAL A 468 17.18 -28.17 4.97
CA VAL A 468 16.87 -27.41 3.74
C VAL A 468 16.35 -26.01 4.07
N GLY A 469 15.45 -25.90 5.06
CA GLY A 469 14.94 -24.60 5.52
C GLY A 469 16.02 -23.67 6.08
N ALA A 470 17.04 -24.21 6.76
CA ALA A 470 18.18 -23.45 7.25
C ALA A 470 19.06 -22.89 6.11
N CYS A 471 19.17 -23.61 4.99
CA CYS A 471 19.91 -23.12 3.81
C CYS A 471 19.15 -22.02 3.05
N LEU A 472 17.81 -22.10 2.95
CA LEU A 472 17.02 -21.02 2.34
C LEU A 472 17.19 -19.68 3.08
N GLY A 473 17.28 -19.70 4.41
CA GLY A 473 17.51 -18.50 5.23
C GLY A 473 18.81 -17.74 4.92
N LEU A 474 19.80 -18.41 4.32
CA LEU A 474 21.05 -17.78 3.84
C LEU A 474 20.97 -17.37 2.36
N LEU A 475 20.17 -18.06 1.55
CA LEU A 475 19.98 -17.73 0.13
C LEU A 475 19.10 -16.50 -0.11
N VAL A 476 18.21 -16.12 0.81
CA VAL A 476 17.40 -14.89 0.70
C VAL A 476 18.23 -13.60 0.79
N LEU A 477 19.47 -13.66 1.30
CA LEU A 477 20.42 -12.53 1.21
C LEU A 477 20.99 -12.36 -0.21
N ALA A 478 20.95 -13.41 -1.05
CA ALA A 478 21.21 -13.32 -2.48
C ALA A 478 19.93 -12.96 -3.24
N GLY A 479 19.27 -11.88 -2.81
CA GLY A 479 18.29 -11.20 -3.65
C GLY A 479 19.00 -10.73 -4.93
N CYS A 480 18.69 -11.35 -6.07
CA CYS A 480 19.24 -11.02 -7.37
C CYS A 480 18.70 -9.66 -7.86
N GLY A 481 19.12 -8.59 -7.19
CA GLY A 481 19.02 -7.25 -7.74
C GLY A 481 19.87 -7.19 -9.00
N GLU A 482 19.20 -7.14 -10.15
CA GLU A 482 19.84 -6.89 -11.44
C GLU A 482 20.72 -5.64 -11.30
N ARG A 483 22.02 -5.79 -11.60
CA ARG A 483 22.95 -4.66 -11.57
C ARG A 483 22.41 -3.58 -12.50
N PRO A 484 22.48 -2.28 -12.15
CA PRO A 484 22.12 -1.21 -13.06
C PRO A 484 23.18 -1.05 -14.17
N SER A 485 23.21 -2.00 -15.11
CA SER A 485 23.78 -1.79 -16.43
C SER A 485 22.92 -0.75 -17.14
N GLY A 486 23.51 0.39 -17.53
CA GLY A 486 22.79 1.59 -17.96
C GLY A 486 21.95 1.48 -19.24
N GLN A 487 21.84 0.29 -19.83
CA GLN A 487 20.98 -0.04 -20.95
C GLN A 487 20.29 -1.38 -20.65
N ALA A 488 19.01 -1.32 -20.29
CA ALA A 488 18.14 -2.49 -20.23
C ALA A 488 17.59 -2.77 -21.64
N THR A 489 17.64 -4.03 -22.09
CA THR A 489 17.04 -4.43 -23.37
C THR A 489 15.52 -4.38 -23.26
N LEU A 490 14.89 -3.45 -23.98
CA LEU A 490 13.44 -3.28 -23.99
C LEU A 490 12.79 -4.33 -24.90
N ASP A 491 12.00 -5.23 -24.33
CA ASP A 491 11.14 -6.16 -25.10
C ASP A 491 9.88 -5.41 -25.60
N SER A 492 10.04 -4.67 -26.70
CA SER A 492 8.98 -3.91 -27.37
C SER A 492 9.10 -4.02 -28.88
N ARG A 493 7.96 -3.95 -29.56
CA ARG A 493 7.85 -3.92 -31.03
C ARG A 493 7.82 -2.49 -31.58
N LEU A 494 7.45 -1.50 -30.76
CA LEU A 494 7.27 -0.11 -31.18
C LEU A 494 8.39 0.82 -30.71
N PHE A 495 9.11 0.43 -29.66
CA PHE A 495 10.18 1.20 -29.03
C PHE A 495 11.45 0.36 -28.91
N SER A 496 12.62 1.02 -28.94
CA SER A 496 13.93 0.33 -29.01
C SER A 496 14.86 0.63 -27.83
N HIS A 497 14.69 1.80 -27.18
CA HIS A 497 15.52 2.21 -26.05
C HIS A 497 14.75 3.16 -25.13
N VAL A 498 15.19 3.29 -23.87
CA VAL A 498 14.55 4.13 -22.85
C VAL A 498 15.56 5.10 -22.25
N GLN A 499 15.26 6.39 -22.35
CA GLN A 499 16.01 7.46 -21.72
C GLN A 499 15.33 7.89 -20.40
N VAL A 500 16.11 8.04 -19.33
CA VAL A 500 15.63 8.60 -18.06
C VAL A 500 15.88 10.11 -18.03
N ILE A 501 14.86 10.88 -17.67
CA ILE A 501 14.91 12.34 -17.50
C ILE A 501 14.65 12.64 -16.02
N GLY A 502 15.60 13.34 -15.39
CA GLY A 502 15.52 13.84 -14.02
C GLY A 502 15.64 12.82 -12.88
N THR A 503 15.70 13.34 -11.65
CA THR A 503 15.91 12.57 -10.41
C THR A 503 15.06 13.11 -9.25
N ARG A 504 14.93 12.37 -8.14
CA ARG A 504 14.21 12.83 -6.92
C ARG A 504 14.79 14.13 -6.36
N GLY A 505 13.95 15.16 -6.21
CA GLY A 505 14.31 16.43 -5.58
C GLY A 505 13.51 17.63 -6.06
N THR A 506 13.85 18.82 -5.56
CA THR A 506 13.11 20.08 -5.80
C THR A 506 13.90 21.13 -6.60
N GLY A 507 15.16 20.85 -6.95
CA GLY A 507 15.97 21.71 -7.81
C GLY A 507 15.61 21.61 -9.31
N PRO A 508 16.23 22.44 -10.17
CA PRO A 508 16.10 22.34 -11.63
C PRO A 508 16.43 20.92 -12.13
N GLY A 509 15.59 20.39 -13.02
CA GLY A 509 15.75 19.04 -13.58
C GLY A 509 15.45 17.89 -12.61
N GLN A 510 15.08 18.18 -11.37
CA GLN A 510 14.66 17.19 -10.37
C GLN A 510 13.13 17.19 -10.25
N PHE A 511 12.53 16.13 -9.72
CA PHE A 511 11.08 16.03 -9.45
C PHE A 511 10.76 15.56 -8.02
N SER A 512 9.74 16.18 -7.41
CA SER A 512 9.16 15.70 -6.14
C SER A 512 8.27 14.48 -6.40
N LYS A 513 7.41 14.55 -7.41
CA LYS A 513 6.61 13.45 -7.98
C LYS A 513 5.95 13.97 -9.26
N PRO A 514 6.44 13.64 -10.47
CA PRO A 514 5.84 14.12 -11.70
C PRO A 514 4.42 13.57 -11.84
N ARG A 515 3.47 14.40 -12.28
CA ARG A 515 2.02 14.09 -12.29
C ARG A 515 1.33 14.30 -13.63
N SER A 516 1.91 15.13 -14.48
CA SER A 516 1.34 15.54 -15.76
C SER A 516 2.46 15.86 -16.73
N LEU A 517 2.23 15.56 -18.00
CA LEU A 517 3.15 15.80 -19.11
C LEU A 517 2.43 16.53 -20.24
N ALA A 518 3.15 17.38 -20.97
CA ALA A 518 2.72 17.94 -22.24
C ALA A 518 3.94 18.15 -23.15
N VAL A 519 3.75 18.27 -24.46
CA VAL A 519 4.84 18.46 -25.44
C VAL A 519 4.49 19.62 -26.38
N ASP A 520 5.40 20.59 -26.58
CA ASP A 520 5.17 21.71 -27.51
C ASP A 520 5.40 21.34 -28.99
N ARG A 521 5.35 22.32 -29.91
CA ARG A 521 5.53 22.08 -31.36
C ARG A 521 6.97 21.73 -31.75
N HIS A 522 7.94 21.90 -30.87
CA HIS A 522 9.36 21.64 -31.10
C HIS A 522 9.84 20.41 -30.32
N ASP A 523 8.91 19.53 -29.92
CA ASP A 523 9.13 18.34 -29.10
C ASP A 523 9.72 18.61 -27.70
N ASN A 524 9.66 19.85 -27.18
CA ASN A 524 10.05 20.12 -25.79
C ASN A 524 9.01 19.54 -24.82
N LEU A 525 9.49 18.83 -23.79
CA LEU A 525 8.67 18.22 -22.76
C LEU A 525 8.39 19.21 -21.61
N TYR A 526 7.15 19.29 -21.16
CA TYR A 526 6.73 20.03 -19.98
C TYR A 526 6.27 19.05 -18.91
N VAL A 527 6.73 19.23 -17.67
CA VAL A 527 6.45 18.34 -16.54
C VAL A 527 5.94 19.14 -15.34
N ALA A 528 4.74 18.81 -14.86
CA ALA A 528 4.20 19.33 -13.61
C ALA A 528 4.38 18.31 -12.47
N ASP A 529 4.81 18.75 -11.29
CA ASP A 529 5.06 17.88 -10.13
C ASP A 529 4.33 18.32 -8.84
N MET A 530 4.48 17.56 -7.75
CA MET A 530 3.81 17.87 -6.47
C MET A 530 4.25 19.19 -5.82
N THR A 531 5.38 19.81 -6.19
CA THR A 531 5.74 21.15 -5.66
C THR A 531 4.85 22.25 -6.24
N GLY A 532 4.23 22.00 -7.39
CA GLY A 532 3.38 22.96 -8.10
C GLY A 532 4.13 23.89 -9.04
N ARG A 533 5.37 23.56 -9.41
CA ARG A 533 6.04 24.11 -10.59
C ARG A 533 5.71 23.32 -11.86
N VAL A 534 5.89 23.96 -13.01
CA VAL A 534 6.06 23.31 -14.30
C VAL A 534 7.51 23.52 -14.74
N GLN A 535 8.15 22.47 -15.26
CA GLN A 535 9.51 22.51 -15.79
C GLN A 535 9.49 22.14 -17.28
N LYS A 536 10.21 22.89 -18.10
CA LYS A 536 10.43 22.64 -19.53
C LYS A 536 11.78 21.94 -19.73
N PHE A 537 11.79 20.93 -20.58
CA PHE A 537 12.96 20.19 -21.01
C PHE A 537 13.06 20.16 -22.53
N SER A 538 14.28 20.12 -23.05
CA SER A 538 14.54 19.96 -24.49
C SER A 538 14.24 18.51 -24.94
N PRO A 539 14.16 18.23 -26.26
CA PRO A 539 13.84 16.88 -26.76
C PRO A 539 14.87 15.79 -26.38
N ASP A 540 16.10 16.18 -26.06
CA ASP A 540 17.18 15.35 -25.51
C ASP A 540 17.13 15.23 -23.97
N GLY A 541 16.19 15.89 -23.29
CA GLY A 541 15.97 15.78 -21.85
C GLY A 541 16.79 16.72 -20.97
N SER A 542 17.54 17.68 -21.54
CA SER A 542 18.16 18.76 -20.73
C SER A 542 17.11 19.70 -20.15
N PHE A 543 17.39 20.30 -18.99
CA PHE A 543 16.50 21.30 -18.37
C PHE A 543 16.64 22.67 -19.07
N VAL A 544 15.52 23.30 -19.40
CA VAL A 544 15.49 24.59 -20.11
C VAL A 544 15.02 25.73 -19.19
N LEU A 545 13.83 25.61 -18.60
CA LEU A 545 13.26 26.65 -17.72
C LEU A 545 12.22 26.05 -16.75
N ALA A 546 11.80 26.83 -15.76
CA ALA A 546 10.72 26.48 -14.85
C ALA A 546 9.91 27.71 -14.42
N TRP A 547 8.64 27.51 -14.10
CA TRP A 547 7.81 28.50 -13.42
C TRP A 547 6.96 27.86 -12.32
N GLN A 548 6.64 28.63 -11.29
CA GLN A 548 5.76 28.20 -10.20
C GLN A 548 4.30 28.55 -10.53
N MET A 549 3.35 27.67 -10.20
CA MET A 549 1.92 27.99 -10.34
C MET A 549 1.51 29.12 -9.38
N PRO A 550 0.63 30.06 -9.80
CA PRO A 550 0.40 31.30 -9.04
C PRO A 550 -0.16 31.15 -7.62
N GLN A 551 -0.80 30.02 -7.29
CA GLN A 551 -1.22 29.65 -5.93
C GLN A 551 -1.09 28.13 -5.79
N THR A 552 -0.68 27.62 -4.62
CA THR A 552 -0.49 26.16 -4.45
C THR A 552 -0.92 25.60 -3.09
N ASP A 553 -1.50 26.42 -2.23
CA ASP A 553 -1.79 26.13 -0.82
C ASP A 553 -2.97 25.16 -0.66
N ARG A 554 -3.99 25.29 -1.52
CA ARG A 554 -5.17 24.41 -1.54
C ARG A 554 -4.95 23.13 -2.34
N GLY A 555 -3.93 23.08 -3.19
CA GLY A 555 -3.67 21.96 -4.09
C GLY A 555 -2.66 22.30 -5.19
N LYS A 556 -2.48 21.36 -6.13
CA LYS A 556 -1.38 21.36 -7.11
C LYS A 556 -1.90 21.05 -8.53
N PRO A 557 -1.23 21.51 -9.61
CA PRO A 557 -1.65 21.28 -11.00
C PRO A 557 -1.62 19.79 -11.37
N LYS A 558 -2.69 19.25 -11.98
CA LYS A 558 -2.82 17.79 -12.27
C LYS A 558 -2.87 17.44 -13.75
N GLY A 559 -3.57 18.22 -14.56
CA GLY A 559 -3.71 17.99 -16.00
C GLY A 559 -2.91 18.98 -16.80
N MET A 560 -2.29 18.55 -17.90
CA MET A 560 -1.69 19.42 -18.89
C MET A 560 -1.95 18.91 -20.30
N CYS A 561 -2.06 19.84 -21.25
CA CYS A 561 -2.10 19.56 -22.69
C CYS A 561 -1.63 20.80 -23.46
N ARG A 562 -1.65 20.75 -24.79
CA ARG A 562 -1.26 21.86 -25.67
C ARG A 562 -2.48 22.38 -26.43
N ASP A 563 -2.72 23.68 -26.42
CA ASP A 563 -3.83 24.29 -27.18
C ASP A 563 -3.48 24.52 -28.67
N ARG A 564 -4.46 25.01 -29.44
CA ARG A 564 -4.29 25.29 -30.88
C ARG A 564 -3.40 26.49 -31.16
N ALA A 565 -3.23 27.44 -30.23
CA ALA A 565 -2.26 28.52 -30.37
C ALA A 565 -0.82 28.01 -30.15
N GLY A 566 -0.65 27.02 -29.27
CA GLY A 566 0.63 26.42 -28.88
C GLY A 566 0.98 26.63 -27.41
N ASN A 567 0.09 27.21 -26.61
CA ASN A 567 0.26 27.34 -25.16
C ASN A 567 0.17 25.97 -24.49
N ILE A 568 0.80 25.85 -23.32
CA ILE A 568 0.57 24.74 -22.40
C ILE A 568 -0.61 25.07 -21.49
N VAL A 569 -1.69 24.31 -21.62
CA VAL A 569 -2.86 24.37 -20.74
C VAL A 569 -2.53 23.61 -19.45
N VAL A 570 -2.85 24.17 -18.29
CA VAL A 570 -2.57 23.61 -16.97
C VAL A 570 -3.80 23.69 -16.06
N ILE A 571 -4.26 22.52 -15.60
CA ILE A 571 -5.47 22.33 -14.79
C ILE A 571 -5.13 22.32 -13.30
N GLU A 572 -5.80 23.17 -12.52
CA GLU A 572 -5.70 23.25 -11.06
C GLU A 572 -7.00 22.79 -10.37
N PRO A 573 -7.09 21.51 -9.94
CA PRO A 573 -8.33 20.95 -9.41
C PRO A 573 -8.91 21.74 -8.24
N HIS A 574 -8.07 22.07 -7.25
CA HIS A 574 -8.48 22.66 -5.98
C HIS A 574 -8.69 24.19 -6.02
N TYR A 575 -8.54 24.78 -7.20
CA TYR A 575 -8.89 26.18 -7.48
C TYR A 575 -9.98 26.29 -8.55
N SER A 576 -10.46 25.17 -9.12
CA SER A 576 -11.41 25.13 -10.24
C SER A 576 -10.96 25.95 -11.47
N ARG A 577 -9.64 25.99 -11.73
CA ARG A 577 -9.05 26.81 -12.80
C ARG A 577 -8.46 25.99 -13.94
N VAL A 578 -8.59 26.57 -15.13
CA VAL A 578 -7.78 26.28 -16.31
C VAL A 578 -6.90 27.51 -16.57
N ASN A 579 -5.60 27.29 -16.75
CA ASN A 579 -4.63 28.35 -17.08
C ASN A 579 -3.93 27.99 -18.39
N HIS A 580 -3.64 28.96 -19.25
CA HIS A 580 -2.82 28.80 -20.45
C HIS A 580 -1.51 29.54 -20.22
N PHE A 581 -0.39 28.88 -20.49
CA PHE A 581 0.95 29.46 -20.40
C PHE A 581 1.64 29.43 -21.76
N SER A 582 2.32 30.51 -22.13
CA SER A 582 3.19 30.51 -23.31
C SER A 582 4.32 29.47 -23.16
N PRO A 583 5.00 29.06 -24.24
CA PRO A 583 6.13 28.11 -24.18
C PRO A 583 7.33 28.59 -23.33
N GLU A 584 7.33 29.86 -22.91
CA GLU A 584 8.30 30.53 -22.04
C GLU A 584 7.83 30.59 -20.56
N GLY A 585 6.61 30.14 -20.27
CA GLY A 585 6.03 30.11 -18.91
C GLY A 585 5.24 31.35 -18.51
N GLN A 586 4.92 32.26 -19.43
CA GLN A 586 4.09 33.44 -19.13
C GLN A 586 2.60 33.07 -19.14
N LEU A 587 1.83 33.48 -18.11
CA LEU A 587 0.39 33.23 -18.04
C LEU A 587 -0.35 34.09 -19.09
N THR A 588 -0.86 33.47 -20.15
CA THR A 588 -1.57 34.16 -21.24
C THR A 588 -3.08 34.26 -20.99
N GLN A 589 -3.69 33.23 -20.39
CA GLN A 589 -5.13 33.19 -20.12
C GLN A 589 -5.45 32.37 -18.86
N ARG A 590 -6.57 32.70 -18.20
CA ARG A 590 -7.15 31.95 -17.08
C ARG A 590 -8.67 31.99 -17.13
N TRP A 591 -9.31 30.85 -16.89
CA TRP A 591 -10.76 30.73 -16.78
C TRP A 591 -11.16 29.60 -15.81
N GLY A 592 -12.47 29.45 -15.59
CA GLY A 592 -13.07 28.46 -14.69
C GLY A 592 -13.74 29.10 -13.47
N GLN A 593 -14.92 28.60 -13.10
CA GLN A 593 -15.69 28.99 -11.92
C GLN A 593 -15.94 27.76 -11.06
N HIS A 594 -15.78 27.87 -9.74
CA HIS A 594 -16.08 26.75 -8.83
C HIS A 594 -17.59 26.50 -8.74
N GLY A 595 -18.00 25.24 -8.87
CA GLY A 595 -19.39 24.81 -8.70
C GLY A 595 -19.71 23.50 -9.43
N ALA A 596 -20.93 22.98 -9.23
CA ALA A 596 -21.38 21.70 -9.79
C ALA A 596 -22.26 21.85 -11.04
N ASN A 597 -22.75 23.05 -11.36
CA ASN A 597 -23.62 23.28 -12.51
C ASN A 597 -22.84 23.11 -13.84
N VAL A 598 -23.57 23.02 -14.96
CA VAL A 598 -22.94 23.05 -16.30
C VAL A 598 -22.27 24.41 -16.50
N GLY A 599 -21.05 24.41 -17.04
CA GLY A 599 -20.16 25.58 -17.14
C GLY A 599 -19.33 25.88 -15.90
N GLN A 600 -19.63 25.24 -14.76
CA GLN A 600 -18.83 25.31 -13.54
C GLN A 600 -17.97 24.05 -13.38
N LEU A 601 -16.85 24.17 -12.67
CA LEU A 601 -15.87 23.12 -12.48
C LEU A 601 -15.73 22.79 -10.97
N ALA A 602 -16.03 21.55 -10.58
CA ALA A 602 -15.96 21.12 -9.18
C ALA A 602 -14.52 20.79 -8.77
N LEU A 603 -13.94 19.73 -9.37
CA LEU A 603 -12.53 19.33 -9.24
C LEU A 603 -12.01 18.85 -10.61
N PRO A 604 -11.65 19.76 -11.53
CA PRO A 604 -11.19 19.39 -12.86
C PRO A 604 -9.85 18.62 -12.79
N ARG A 605 -9.67 17.59 -13.64
CA ARG A 605 -8.63 16.55 -13.51
C ARG A 605 -7.59 16.58 -14.62
N ALA A 606 -8.05 16.48 -15.86
CA ALA A 606 -7.27 16.58 -17.08
C ALA A 606 -7.98 17.47 -18.10
N ALA A 607 -7.28 17.80 -19.19
CA ALA A 607 -7.89 18.44 -20.33
C ALA A 607 -7.30 17.93 -21.65
N ALA A 608 -8.10 17.93 -22.70
CA ALA A 608 -7.69 17.64 -24.06
C ALA A 608 -8.31 18.66 -25.03
N VAL A 609 -7.66 18.92 -26.16
CA VAL A 609 -8.07 19.94 -27.13
C VAL A 609 -8.27 19.29 -28.50
N ASN A 610 -9.42 19.54 -29.13
CA ASN A 610 -9.76 18.96 -30.43
C ASN A 610 -9.26 19.78 -31.62
N SER A 611 -9.52 19.32 -32.85
CA SER A 611 -9.10 20.01 -34.08
C SER A 611 -9.61 21.45 -34.17
N ARG A 612 -10.82 21.72 -33.64
CA ARG A 612 -11.47 23.04 -33.62
C ARG A 612 -10.89 23.97 -32.54
N GLY A 613 -10.09 23.45 -31.61
CA GLY A 613 -9.55 24.20 -30.47
C GLY A 613 -10.46 24.19 -29.24
N GLU A 614 -11.56 23.43 -29.25
CA GLU A 614 -12.47 23.28 -28.13
C GLU A 614 -11.81 22.41 -27.04
N ILE A 615 -12.04 22.77 -25.78
CA ILE A 615 -11.32 22.21 -24.63
C ILE A 615 -12.24 21.29 -23.84
N PHE A 616 -11.91 20.01 -23.80
CA PHE A 616 -12.58 19.01 -22.97
C PHE A 616 -11.88 18.96 -21.61
N VAL A 617 -12.66 18.95 -20.52
CA VAL A 617 -12.17 18.93 -19.13
C VAL A 617 -12.91 17.84 -18.36
N SER A 618 -12.17 16.89 -17.79
CA SER A 618 -12.71 15.84 -16.92
C SER A 618 -12.86 16.32 -15.48
N GLU A 619 -13.90 15.88 -14.78
CA GLU A 619 -14.18 16.23 -13.38
C GLU A 619 -14.46 14.98 -12.54
N TYR A 620 -14.03 14.99 -11.28
CA TYR A 620 -14.27 13.92 -10.29
C TYR A 620 -14.95 14.51 -9.04
N GLY A 621 -15.70 13.69 -8.30
CA GLY A 621 -16.38 14.12 -7.07
C GLY A 621 -17.88 13.85 -7.12
N SER A 622 -18.71 14.90 -7.02
CA SER A 622 -20.17 14.78 -6.95
C SER A 622 -20.89 14.72 -8.30
N THR A 623 -20.21 15.03 -9.41
CA THR A 623 -20.81 15.18 -10.76
C THR A 623 -20.19 14.29 -11.84
N GLU A 624 -19.04 13.69 -11.56
CA GLU A 624 -18.19 12.79 -12.37
C GLU A 624 -18.52 12.74 -13.88
N ARG A 625 -17.95 13.69 -14.63
CA ARG A 625 -18.34 13.99 -16.01
C ARG A 625 -17.15 14.51 -16.83
N VAL A 626 -17.36 14.67 -18.15
CA VAL A 626 -16.48 15.49 -19.00
C VAL A 626 -17.29 16.64 -19.58
N GLN A 627 -16.82 17.88 -19.42
CA GLN A 627 -17.41 19.06 -20.06
C GLN A 627 -16.56 19.57 -21.20
N GLN A 628 -17.18 20.12 -22.23
CA GLN A 628 -16.53 20.67 -23.42
C GLN A 628 -16.79 22.17 -23.50
N PHE A 629 -15.73 22.96 -23.64
CA PHE A 629 -15.76 24.41 -23.66
C PHE A 629 -15.26 24.98 -25.00
N THR A 630 -15.63 26.21 -25.28
CA THR A 630 -14.97 27.04 -26.32
C THR A 630 -13.47 27.21 -26.02
N ALA A 631 -12.68 27.58 -27.04
CA ALA A 631 -11.22 27.70 -26.93
C ALA A 631 -10.74 28.72 -25.89
N ASP A 632 -11.58 29.70 -25.56
CA ASP A 632 -11.38 30.74 -24.55
C ASP A 632 -11.92 30.36 -23.15
N GLY A 633 -12.61 29.22 -23.03
CA GLY A 633 -13.30 28.79 -21.82
C GLY A 633 -14.59 29.56 -21.50
N GLY A 634 -14.97 30.55 -22.30
CA GLY A 634 -16.07 31.48 -22.01
C GLY A 634 -17.46 30.84 -22.04
N LYS A 635 -17.63 29.73 -22.76
CA LYS A 635 -18.91 29.01 -22.86
C LYS A 635 -18.70 27.49 -22.82
N CYS A 636 -19.46 26.81 -21.95
CA CYS A 636 -19.64 25.36 -22.04
C CYS A 636 -20.58 25.04 -23.20
N LEU A 637 -20.13 24.15 -24.08
CA LEU A 637 -20.82 23.69 -25.28
C LEU A 637 -21.68 22.44 -25.01
N ARG A 638 -21.20 21.54 -24.14
CA ARG A 638 -21.94 20.35 -23.68
C ARG A 638 -21.30 19.71 -22.45
N SER A 639 -22.08 18.88 -21.75
CA SER A 639 -21.63 17.92 -20.74
C SER A 639 -21.81 16.50 -21.28
N ILE A 640 -20.86 15.60 -21.00
CA ILE A 640 -20.83 14.20 -21.40
C ILE A 640 -20.76 13.34 -20.13
N GLY A 641 -21.68 12.38 -20.02
CA GLY A 641 -21.75 11.43 -18.91
C GLY A 641 -22.15 12.02 -17.56
N GLY A 642 -22.03 11.18 -16.53
CA GLY A 642 -22.31 11.47 -15.13
C GLY A 642 -21.88 10.31 -14.23
N ALA A 643 -21.98 10.47 -12.90
CA ALA A 643 -21.47 9.51 -11.92
C ALA A 643 -22.17 8.14 -11.97
N GLY A 644 -21.39 7.06 -12.12
CA GLY A 644 -21.92 5.70 -12.14
C GLY A 644 -20.96 4.63 -12.71
N THR A 645 -21.53 3.53 -13.18
CA THR A 645 -20.80 2.32 -13.65
C THR A 645 -21.32 1.74 -14.96
N GLY A 646 -22.50 2.17 -15.43
CA GLY A 646 -23.05 1.87 -16.75
C GLY A 646 -22.24 2.46 -17.90
N LEU A 647 -22.61 2.16 -19.14
CA LEU A 647 -21.94 2.71 -20.32
C LEU A 647 -22.33 4.19 -20.50
N GLY A 648 -21.34 5.07 -20.71
CA GLY A 648 -21.53 6.52 -20.71
C GLY A 648 -21.51 7.17 -19.32
N GLU A 649 -21.58 6.38 -18.24
CA GLU A 649 -21.35 6.84 -16.86
C GLU A 649 -19.87 6.73 -16.49
N PHE A 650 -19.38 7.51 -15.53
CA PHE A 650 -17.98 7.49 -15.07
C PHE A 650 -17.87 7.28 -13.56
N ASN A 651 -16.78 6.64 -13.14
CA ASN A 651 -16.35 6.56 -11.75
C ASN A 651 -14.90 7.07 -11.69
N ARG A 652 -14.74 8.31 -11.26
CA ARG A 652 -13.49 9.07 -11.27
C ARG A 652 -12.80 9.08 -12.65
N PRO A 653 -13.31 9.85 -13.64
CA PRO A 653 -12.61 10.04 -14.91
C PRO A 653 -11.36 10.91 -14.69
N GLU A 654 -10.18 10.38 -15.06
CA GLU A 654 -8.90 11.10 -14.91
C GLU A 654 -8.43 11.69 -16.25
N GLY A 655 -7.53 11.04 -16.99
CA GLY A 655 -6.96 11.56 -18.24
C GLY A 655 -7.87 11.46 -19.47
N LEU A 656 -7.54 12.26 -20.48
CA LEU A 656 -8.30 12.44 -21.72
C LEU A 656 -7.37 12.43 -22.93
N GLY A 657 -7.76 11.68 -23.96
CA GLY A 657 -7.13 11.67 -25.28
C GLY A 657 -8.14 12.04 -26.37
N ILE A 658 -7.68 12.64 -27.46
CA ILE A 658 -8.51 12.94 -28.64
C ILE A 658 -7.75 12.48 -29.89
N ASP A 659 -8.44 11.83 -30.82
CA ASP A 659 -7.84 11.35 -32.07
C ASP A 659 -8.06 12.28 -33.28
N ARG A 660 -7.57 11.85 -34.45
CA ARG A 660 -7.67 12.60 -35.70
C ARG A 660 -9.09 12.76 -36.26
N GLN A 661 -10.07 12.06 -35.69
CA GLN A 661 -11.47 12.15 -36.03
C GLN A 661 -12.26 12.96 -34.98
N ASP A 662 -11.57 13.69 -34.08
CA ASP A 662 -12.13 14.39 -32.91
C ASP A 662 -12.92 13.46 -31.94
N ARG A 663 -12.67 12.15 -31.96
CA ARG A 663 -13.26 11.22 -30.99
C ARG A 663 -12.55 11.34 -29.65
N LEU A 664 -13.34 11.39 -28.57
CA LEU A 664 -12.86 11.58 -27.21
C LEU A 664 -12.66 10.22 -26.52
N TYR A 665 -11.49 10.01 -25.94
CA TYR A 665 -11.11 8.82 -25.16
C TYR A 665 -10.97 9.24 -23.69
N VAL A 666 -11.69 8.55 -22.80
CA VAL A 666 -11.75 8.87 -21.37
C VAL A 666 -11.20 7.72 -20.55
N ALA A 667 -10.20 8.00 -19.70
CA ALA A 667 -9.69 7.05 -18.72
C ALA A 667 -10.60 7.00 -17.49
N ASP A 668 -11.50 6.01 -17.46
CA ASP A 668 -12.54 5.82 -16.44
C ASP A 668 -11.98 4.98 -15.28
N SER A 669 -11.22 5.64 -14.40
CA SER A 669 -10.20 5.00 -13.58
C SER A 669 -10.73 3.96 -12.61
N CYS A 670 -11.80 4.27 -11.87
CA CYS A 670 -12.36 3.35 -10.88
C CYS A 670 -13.32 2.32 -11.48
N ASN A 671 -13.73 2.48 -12.75
CA ASN A 671 -14.43 1.44 -13.52
C ASN A 671 -13.47 0.55 -14.33
N HIS A 672 -12.14 0.77 -14.24
CA HIS A 672 -11.12 -0.07 -14.86
C HIS A 672 -11.25 -0.23 -16.39
N ARG A 673 -11.66 0.83 -17.09
CA ARG A 673 -11.94 0.81 -18.53
C ARG A 673 -11.54 2.11 -19.23
N ILE A 674 -11.44 2.07 -20.55
CA ILE A 674 -11.46 3.25 -21.41
C ILE A 674 -12.83 3.32 -22.07
N GLN A 675 -13.41 4.52 -22.13
CA GLN A 675 -14.65 4.79 -22.87
C GLN A 675 -14.39 5.78 -24.00
N VAL A 676 -15.06 5.59 -25.14
CA VAL A 676 -14.83 6.36 -26.36
C VAL A 676 -16.14 6.96 -26.86
N PHE A 677 -16.10 8.25 -27.19
CA PHE A 677 -17.24 9.07 -27.57
C PHE A 677 -17.02 9.76 -28.92
N SER A 678 -18.11 10.06 -29.62
CA SER A 678 -18.10 10.76 -30.90
C SER A 678 -17.78 12.26 -30.75
N PRO A 679 -17.47 12.98 -31.85
CA PRO A 679 -17.25 14.43 -31.82
C PRO A 679 -18.48 15.26 -31.40
N GLU A 680 -19.65 14.62 -31.31
CA GLU A 680 -20.93 15.15 -30.82
C GLU A 680 -21.15 14.84 -29.32
N GLY A 681 -20.36 13.94 -28.74
CA GLY A 681 -20.47 13.49 -27.35
C GLY A 681 -21.24 12.18 -27.14
N ASN A 682 -21.65 11.48 -28.21
CA ASN A 682 -22.37 10.21 -28.10
C ASN A 682 -21.42 9.08 -27.70
N PHE A 683 -21.84 8.18 -26.79
CA PHE A 683 -21.07 6.98 -26.48
C PHE A 683 -20.95 6.07 -27.72
N LEU A 684 -19.72 5.64 -28.05
CA LEU A 684 -19.45 4.73 -29.16
C LEU A 684 -19.12 3.31 -28.69
N ARG A 685 -18.17 3.18 -27.75
CA ARG A 685 -17.66 1.89 -27.26
C ARG A 685 -16.86 2.04 -25.97
N ALA A 686 -16.69 0.93 -25.25
CA ALA A 686 -15.82 0.82 -24.08
C ALA A 686 -15.01 -0.48 -24.15
N TYR A 687 -13.78 -0.46 -23.61
CA TYR A 687 -12.93 -1.64 -23.49
C TYR A 687 -12.10 -1.61 -22.20
N GLY A 688 -11.55 -2.77 -21.83
CA GLY A 688 -10.93 -2.98 -20.52
C GLY A 688 -11.90 -3.59 -19.50
N ARG A 689 -11.31 -4.15 -18.44
CA ARG A 689 -11.98 -4.68 -17.24
C ARG A 689 -10.98 -4.69 -16.09
N ALA A 690 -11.43 -4.72 -14.84
CA ALA A 690 -10.55 -4.84 -13.68
C ALA A 690 -9.70 -6.12 -13.77
N GLY A 691 -8.37 -5.99 -13.74
CA GLY A 691 -7.45 -7.13 -13.78
C GLY A 691 -6.01 -6.75 -14.10
N ALA A 692 -5.22 -7.74 -14.51
CA ALA A 692 -3.78 -7.63 -14.78
C ALA A 692 -3.30 -8.41 -16.03
N GLY A 693 -4.18 -9.14 -16.72
CA GLY A 693 -3.92 -9.74 -18.03
C GLY A 693 -3.76 -8.71 -19.15
N ARG A 694 -3.59 -9.21 -20.38
CA ARG A 694 -3.56 -8.39 -21.62
C ARG A 694 -4.96 -7.89 -21.93
N GLY A 695 -5.13 -6.57 -22.07
CA GLY A 695 -6.44 -5.95 -22.26
C GLY A 695 -7.31 -5.84 -20.99
N GLU A 696 -6.79 -6.28 -19.84
CA GLU A 696 -7.32 -5.93 -18.51
C GLU A 696 -6.58 -4.69 -17.99
N LEU A 697 -7.24 -3.86 -17.17
CA LEU A 697 -6.71 -2.59 -16.69
C LEU A 697 -6.82 -2.50 -15.15
N SER A 698 -5.81 -1.93 -14.51
CA SER A 698 -5.87 -1.54 -13.09
C SER A 698 -5.63 -0.05 -12.94
N TYR A 699 -6.73 0.68 -12.64
CA TYR A 699 -6.75 2.14 -12.53
C TYR A 699 -6.07 2.86 -13.70
N PRO A 700 -6.64 2.83 -14.92
CA PRO A 700 -6.16 3.65 -16.04
C PRO A 700 -6.27 5.13 -15.66
N TYR A 701 -5.15 5.84 -15.57
CA TYR A 701 -5.08 7.24 -15.13
C TYR A 701 -4.96 8.23 -16.29
N ASP A 702 -4.45 7.79 -17.44
CA ASP A 702 -4.27 8.63 -18.62
C ASP A 702 -4.33 7.82 -19.92
N VAL A 703 -4.73 8.47 -21.01
CA VAL A 703 -4.88 7.85 -22.33
C VAL A 703 -4.51 8.86 -23.43
N GLN A 704 -3.63 8.47 -24.34
CA GLN A 704 -3.23 9.29 -25.50
C GLN A 704 -3.31 8.46 -26.78
N VAL A 705 -3.71 9.08 -27.90
CA VAL A 705 -3.89 8.41 -29.19
C VAL A 705 -2.91 8.98 -30.21
N ASP A 706 -2.16 8.11 -30.90
CA ASP A 706 -1.19 8.55 -31.90
C ASP A 706 -1.78 8.73 -33.31
N GLN A 707 -0.93 9.25 -34.20
CA GLN A 707 -1.25 9.53 -35.60
C GLN A 707 -1.80 8.32 -36.40
N ALA A 708 -1.52 7.10 -35.97
CA ALA A 708 -1.99 5.85 -36.59
C ALA A 708 -3.21 5.26 -35.85
N GLY A 709 -3.80 5.97 -34.90
CA GLY A 709 -4.94 5.50 -34.11
C GLY A 709 -4.59 4.49 -33.02
N ARG A 710 -3.30 4.31 -32.69
CA ARG A 710 -2.90 3.46 -31.54
C ARG A 710 -3.12 4.21 -30.25
N GLN A 711 -3.64 3.51 -29.25
CA GLN A 711 -4.08 4.08 -27.98
C GLN A 711 -3.10 3.63 -26.89
N TYR A 712 -2.45 4.56 -26.22
CA TYR A 712 -1.51 4.32 -25.14
C TYR A 712 -2.25 4.60 -23.83
N VAL A 713 -2.34 3.61 -22.94
CA VAL A 713 -3.11 3.68 -21.70
C VAL A 713 -2.17 3.53 -20.50
N CYS A 714 -2.07 4.57 -19.68
CA CYS A 714 -1.23 4.61 -18.49
C CYS A 714 -1.98 4.02 -17.29
N GLU A 715 -1.51 2.89 -16.76
CA GLU A 715 -2.13 2.21 -15.62
C GLU A 715 -1.38 2.51 -14.32
N PHE A 716 -2.02 3.25 -13.43
CA PHE A 716 -1.51 3.53 -12.09
C PHE A 716 -1.39 2.24 -11.27
N GLY A 717 -2.45 1.41 -11.25
CA GLY A 717 -2.53 0.24 -10.36
C GLY A 717 -1.64 -0.93 -10.77
N ASN A 718 -1.41 -1.13 -12.08
CA ASN A 718 -0.53 -2.18 -12.58
C ASN A 718 0.92 -1.69 -12.85
N SER A 719 1.23 -0.41 -12.58
CA SER A 719 2.54 0.20 -12.85
C SER A 719 3.06 -0.06 -14.27
N ARG A 720 2.22 0.19 -15.28
CA ARG A 720 2.53 -0.13 -16.69
C ARG A 720 1.86 0.83 -17.67
N VAL A 721 2.24 0.74 -18.94
CA VAL A 721 1.49 1.32 -20.07
C VAL A 721 1.10 0.17 -21.00
N GLN A 722 -0.18 0.05 -21.36
CA GLN A 722 -0.62 -0.84 -22.44
C GLN A 722 -0.84 -0.04 -23.72
N VAL A 723 -0.43 -0.61 -24.85
CA VAL A 723 -0.69 -0.04 -26.17
C VAL A 723 -1.76 -0.89 -26.86
N PHE A 724 -2.77 -0.27 -27.43
CA PHE A 724 -3.86 -0.88 -28.20
C PHE A 724 -3.86 -0.36 -29.65
N ASP A 725 -4.44 -1.10 -30.58
CA ASP A 725 -4.73 -0.62 -31.93
C ASP A 725 -6.05 0.17 -32.00
N GLY A 726 -6.46 0.60 -33.20
CA GLY A 726 -7.73 1.31 -33.41
C GLY A 726 -8.99 0.45 -33.19
N ASN A 727 -8.83 -0.87 -33.09
CA ASN A 727 -9.87 -1.89 -32.90
C ASN A 727 -9.89 -2.43 -31.45
N ASP A 728 -9.28 -1.69 -30.52
CA ASP A 728 -9.14 -2.01 -29.09
C ASP A 728 -8.41 -3.33 -28.79
N GLN A 729 -7.65 -3.86 -29.74
CA GLN A 729 -6.84 -5.05 -29.49
C GLN A 729 -5.51 -4.64 -28.85
N PRO A 730 -5.11 -5.23 -27.72
CA PRO A 730 -3.82 -4.93 -27.11
C PRO A 730 -2.68 -5.35 -28.05
N LEU A 731 -1.74 -4.46 -28.29
CA LEU A 731 -0.54 -4.69 -29.09
C LEU A 731 0.61 -5.18 -28.22
N GLU A 732 1.00 -4.40 -27.21
CA GLU A 732 2.12 -4.68 -26.30
C GLU A 732 1.90 -4.09 -24.90
N ILE A 733 2.74 -4.48 -23.95
CA ILE A 733 2.78 -3.93 -22.58
C ILE A 733 4.19 -3.39 -22.32
N LEU A 734 4.28 -2.16 -21.84
CA LEU A 734 5.52 -1.48 -21.47
C LEU A 734 5.55 -1.27 -19.95
N GLY A 735 6.73 -1.38 -19.33
CA GLY A 735 6.87 -1.19 -17.89
C GLY A 735 6.65 -2.47 -17.06
N GLY A 736 5.69 -2.39 -16.14
CA GLY A 736 5.61 -3.28 -14.98
C GLY A 736 6.40 -2.73 -13.78
N PRO A 737 6.06 -3.14 -12.55
CA PRO A 737 6.64 -2.59 -11.33
C PRO A 737 8.17 -2.74 -11.26
N GLY A 738 8.89 -1.65 -10.97
CA GLY A 738 10.33 -1.69 -10.69
C GLY A 738 11.07 -0.34 -10.77
N ALA A 739 12.37 -0.38 -10.50
CA ALA A 739 13.28 0.78 -10.45
C ALA A 739 14.08 1.01 -11.73
N GLN A 740 14.30 -0.04 -12.52
CA GLN A 740 15.21 0.01 -13.67
C GLN A 740 14.64 0.83 -14.84
N PRO A 741 15.47 1.30 -15.78
CA PRO A 741 14.98 1.83 -17.05
C PRO A 741 14.06 0.81 -17.74
N GLY A 742 12.94 1.25 -18.30
CA GLY A 742 11.92 0.37 -18.87
C GLY A 742 11.00 -0.31 -17.84
N ARG A 743 11.15 -0.04 -16.53
CA ARG A 743 10.19 -0.40 -15.46
C ARG A 743 9.62 0.84 -14.80
N LEU A 744 8.38 0.77 -14.33
CA LEU A 744 7.60 1.92 -13.83
C LEU A 744 7.13 1.69 -12.38
N ASN A 745 6.70 2.75 -11.70
CA ASN A 745 6.20 2.72 -10.33
C ASN A 745 5.10 3.76 -10.13
N ASN A 746 3.85 3.28 -10.14
CA ASN A 746 2.61 4.06 -10.09
C ASN A 746 2.65 5.31 -11.00
N PRO A 747 2.72 5.13 -12.34
CA PRO A 747 2.80 6.24 -13.29
C PRO A 747 1.47 7.01 -13.37
N TRP A 748 1.52 8.32 -13.61
CA TRP A 748 0.33 9.19 -13.55
C TRP A 748 -0.15 9.75 -14.89
N ALA A 749 0.75 9.94 -15.85
CA ALA A 749 0.46 10.63 -17.10
C ALA A 749 1.46 10.22 -18.19
N ILE A 750 1.06 10.40 -19.44
CA ILE A 750 1.83 10.10 -20.64
C ILE A 750 1.75 11.24 -21.66
N ALA A 751 2.76 11.38 -22.50
CA ALA A 751 2.73 12.29 -23.64
C ALA A 751 3.47 11.68 -24.84
N LEU A 752 3.13 12.16 -26.04
CA LEU A 752 3.74 11.75 -27.30
C LEU A 752 4.38 12.97 -27.98
N ASP A 753 5.57 12.81 -28.54
CA ASP A 753 6.19 13.83 -29.41
C ASP A 753 5.91 13.58 -30.90
N SER A 754 6.34 14.51 -31.78
CA SER A 754 6.08 14.46 -33.22
C SER A 754 6.58 13.17 -33.90
N LYS A 755 7.61 12.54 -33.32
CA LYS A 755 8.25 11.31 -33.78
C LYS A 755 7.60 10.03 -33.21
N GLY A 756 6.60 10.20 -32.32
CA GLY A 756 5.91 9.10 -31.66
C GLY A 756 6.72 8.45 -30.54
N ASN A 757 7.70 9.15 -29.96
CA ASN A 757 8.31 8.72 -28.70
C ASN A 757 7.30 8.91 -27.55
N LEU A 758 7.29 7.98 -26.60
CA LEU A 758 6.38 7.99 -25.47
C LEU A 758 7.10 8.45 -24.21
N TYR A 759 6.64 9.55 -23.61
CA TYR A 759 7.08 10.00 -22.30
C TYR A 759 6.11 9.49 -21.25
N VAL A 760 6.62 8.95 -20.15
CA VAL A 760 5.82 8.42 -19.03
C VAL A 760 6.27 9.09 -17.73
N ALA A 761 5.33 9.72 -17.02
CA ALA A 761 5.55 10.28 -15.70
C ALA A 761 5.64 9.12 -14.69
N ASP A 762 6.86 8.71 -14.37
CA ASP A 762 7.17 7.55 -13.54
C ASP A 762 7.18 7.98 -12.07
N SER A 763 5.97 8.24 -11.56
CA SER A 763 5.73 9.20 -10.49
C SER A 763 6.40 8.86 -9.16
N LEU A 764 6.34 7.60 -8.70
CA LEU A 764 7.00 7.17 -7.46
C LEU A 764 8.49 6.83 -7.65
N ASN A 765 8.98 6.79 -8.90
CA ASN A 765 10.41 6.78 -9.19
C ASN A 765 11.00 8.19 -9.35
N HIS A 766 10.17 9.23 -9.19
CA HIS A 766 10.56 10.64 -9.20
C HIS A 766 11.31 11.08 -10.48
N ARG A 767 10.92 10.51 -11.62
CA ARG A 767 11.57 10.70 -12.93
C ARG A 767 10.54 10.69 -14.06
N VAL A 768 10.94 11.11 -15.26
CA VAL A 768 10.21 10.83 -16.50
C VAL A 768 11.01 9.84 -17.33
N GLN A 769 10.34 8.89 -17.98
CA GLN A 769 11.00 7.96 -18.91
C GLN A 769 10.50 8.20 -20.33
N LYS A 770 11.44 8.44 -21.25
CA LYS A 770 11.20 8.59 -22.69
C LYS A 770 11.54 7.28 -23.40
N PHE A 771 10.52 6.57 -23.85
CA PHE A 771 10.63 5.40 -24.70
C PHE A 771 10.79 5.87 -26.15
N LEU A 772 11.93 5.58 -26.74
CA LEU A 772 12.33 6.07 -28.07
C LEU A 772 11.91 5.09 -29.16
N ARG A 773 11.29 5.64 -30.21
CA ARG A 773 10.58 4.93 -31.27
C ARG A 773 11.53 4.06 -32.11
N SER A 774 11.08 2.86 -32.48
CA SER A 774 11.80 1.99 -33.42
C SER A 774 11.62 2.44 -34.87
N GLU A 775 12.73 2.80 -35.54
CA GLU A 775 12.75 3.34 -36.91
C GLU A 775 12.18 2.36 -37.95
N SER A 776 12.28 1.05 -37.70
CA SER A 776 11.78 -0.03 -38.57
C SER A 776 10.27 -0.01 -38.83
N VAL A 777 9.51 0.76 -38.04
CA VAL A 777 8.04 0.91 -38.19
C VAL A 777 7.67 2.12 -39.07
N VAL A 778 8.62 2.99 -39.43
CA VAL A 778 8.37 4.22 -40.20
C VAL A 778 8.35 3.96 -41.72
N SER A 779 9.12 2.98 -42.20
CA SER A 779 9.30 2.71 -43.64
C SER A 779 8.15 1.92 -44.29
N SER A 780 7.41 1.11 -43.54
CA SER A 780 6.49 0.10 -44.07
C SER A 780 5.16 0.64 -44.63
N GLN A 781 4.93 1.96 -44.60
CA GLN A 781 3.74 2.61 -45.18
C GLN A 781 4.02 3.49 -46.40
N TRP A 782 5.29 3.67 -46.81
CA TRP A 782 5.66 4.58 -47.92
C TRP A 782 6.30 3.90 -49.13
N SER A 783 6.53 2.58 -49.09
CA SER A 783 7.21 1.82 -50.15
C SER A 783 6.26 1.00 -51.04
N VAL A 784 5.15 1.61 -51.50
CA VAL A 784 4.21 1.00 -52.49
C VAL A 784 3.96 1.94 -53.69
N VAL A 785 4.93 2.79 -54.02
CA VAL A 785 5.03 3.49 -55.32
C VAL A 785 6.50 3.45 -55.76
N THR A 786 6.76 3.45 -57.07
CA THR A 786 8.11 3.42 -57.72
C THR A 786 8.93 2.11 -57.66
N ALA A 787 8.29 0.95 -57.53
CA ALA A 787 8.89 -0.33 -57.90
C ALA A 787 8.75 -0.63 -59.43
N SER A 788 9.05 0.35 -60.29
CA SER A 788 8.87 0.25 -61.75
C SER A 788 9.87 1.11 -62.56
N ALA A 789 11.16 0.92 -62.29
CA ALA A 789 12.27 1.31 -63.16
C ALA A 789 13.56 0.59 -62.71
N ARG A 790 14.45 0.25 -63.65
CA ARG A 790 15.75 -0.45 -63.42
C ARG A 790 15.67 -1.95 -63.14
N LEU A 791 14.96 -2.69 -63.99
CA LEU A 791 15.33 -4.09 -64.29
C LEU A 791 16.30 -4.10 -65.47
N GLY A 792 17.56 -3.74 -65.18
CA GLY A 792 18.66 -3.58 -66.14
C GLY A 792 19.95 -3.25 -65.39
N ASP A 793 21.10 -3.56 -65.98
CA ASP A 793 22.44 -3.26 -65.46
C ASP A 793 22.79 -3.78 -64.06
N ARG A 794 22.80 -5.12 -63.89
CA ARG A 794 23.70 -5.79 -62.91
C ARG A 794 23.95 -7.29 -63.16
N LEU A 795 24.29 -7.63 -64.41
CA LEU A 795 24.73 -8.99 -64.80
C LEU A 795 26.22 -9.04 -65.22
N ALA A 796 27.10 -8.34 -64.51
CA ALA A 796 28.55 -8.46 -64.68
C ALA A 796 29.33 -8.04 -63.41
N CYS A 797 29.98 -9.03 -62.74
CA CYS A 797 31.14 -8.97 -61.83
C CYS A 797 30.99 -9.84 -60.56
N ALA A 798 31.17 -11.16 -60.68
CA ALA A 798 31.33 -12.07 -59.54
C ALA A 798 32.20 -13.32 -59.87
N ALA A 799 33.22 -13.18 -60.73
CA ALA A 799 33.99 -14.32 -61.24
C ALA A 799 35.50 -14.04 -61.37
N LYS A 800 36.26 -14.15 -60.25
CA LYS A 800 37.68 -14.58 -60.15
C LYS A 800 38.30 -14.21 -58.80
N ARG A 801 38.57 -15.21 -57.95
CA ARG A 801 39.95 -15.65 -57.58
C ARG A 801 39.89 -16.79 -56.55
N VAL A 802 40.73 -17.79 -56.75
CA VAL A 802 40.95 -18.94 -55.84
C VAL A 802 42.44 -19.25 -55.83
N ARG A 803 43.02 -19.48 -54.64
CA ARG A 803 44.18 -20.34 -54.25
C ARG A 803 44.91 -19.74 -53.03
N THR A 804 44.92 -20.43 -51.87
CA THR A 804 45.98 -21.32 -51.29
C THR A 804 47.19 -20.51 -50.77
N VAL A 805 47.72 -20.70 -49.55
CA VAL A 805 48.50 -21.84 -48.95
C VAL A 805 48.28 -21.82 -47.39
N ARG A 806 47.86 -22.90 -46.69
CA ARG A 806 48.64 -24.00 -46.01
C ARG A 806 49.76 -23.52 -45.04
N ALA A 807 50.10 -24.18 -43.91
CA ALA A 807 49.45 -25.25 -43.13
C ALA A 807 50.09 -25.42 -41.70
N SER A 808 49.27 -25.81 -40.70
CA SER A 808 49.62 -26.58 -39.48
C SER A 808 48.31 -26.86 -38.71
N MET A 809 47.77 -28.08 -38.59
CA MET A 809 48.16 -29.21 -37.72
C MET A 809 48.26 -28.84 -36.22
N GLY A 810 47.65 -29.55 -35.26
CA GLY A 810 46.96 -30.87 -35.30
C GLY A 810 45.56 -30.93 -34.65
N ALA A 811 45.01 -32.15 -34.52
CA ALA A 811 43.65 -32.46 -34.01
C ALA A 811 43.66 -32.77 -32.48
N ALA A 812 42.58 -33.11 -31.77
CA ALA A 812 41.16 -33.45 -32.07
C ALA A 812 40.32 -33.11 -30.79
N SER A 813 39.03 -33.41 -30.51
CA SER A 813 37.80 -33.97 -31.15
C SER A 813 36.65 -33.76 -30.09
N LEU A 814 35.34 -33.92 -30.28
CA LEU A 814 34.40 -34.44 -31.30
C LEU A 814 33.43 -33.30 -31.74
N SER A 815 32.70 -33.29 -32.86
CA SER A 815 31.66 -34.20 -33.40
C SER A 815 30.34 -34.28 -32.60
N CYS A 816 29.44 -33.30 -32.82
CA CYS A 816 27.99 -33.47 -32.67
C CYS A 816 27.33 -33.52 -34.05
N ARG A 817 26.41 -34.48 -34.29
CA ARG A 817 25.51 -34.51 -35.45
C ARG A 817 24.05 -34.60 -34.97
N SER A 818 23.15 -33.99 -35.74
CA SER A 818 21.71 -34.06 -35.56
C SER A 818 21.13 -35.40 -36.05
N PRO A 819 19.98 -35.81 -35.50
CA PRO A 819 19.05 -36.74 -36.15
C PRO A 819 17.73 -36.06 -36.56
N SER A 820 17.14 -36.57 -37.64
CA SER A 820 15.79 -36.27 -38.14
C SER A 820 14.72 -37.20 -37.52
N PRO A 821 13.39 -36.97 -37.72
CA PRO A 821 12.35 -37.53 -36.84
C PRO A 821 11.59 -38.79 -37.37
N ARG A 822 10.68 -39.31 -36.52
CA ARG A 822 9.70 -40.42 -36.70
C ARG A 822 10.26 -41.85 -36.52
N PRO A 823 9.42 -42.91 -36.31
CA PRO A 823 7.95 -42.97 -36.09
C PRO A 823 7.53 -43.73 -34.80
N SER A 824 6.21 -43.93 -34.62
CA SER A 824 5.59 -44.76 -33.58
C SER A 824 5.54 -46.27 -33.91
N PRO A 825 5.30 -47.14 -32.90
CA PRO A 825 4.46 -48.34 -33.07
C PRO A 825 3.33 -48.42 -32.03
N ALA A 826 2.48 -49.46 -32.08
CA ALA A 826 1.27 -49.60 -31.25
C ALA A 826 0.93 -51.06 -30.87
N GLY A 827 0.06 -51.24 -29.86
CA GLY A 827 -0.89 -52.38 -29.79
C GLY A 827 -0.86 -53.29 -28.54
N ARG A 828 -2.02 -53.94 -28.30
CA ARG A 828 -2.41 -54.92 -27.23
C ARG A 828 -2.86 -54.31 -25.88
N GLY A 829 -3.96 -54.75 -25.24
CA GLY A 829 -5.08 -55.61 -25.72
C GLY A 829 -5.87 -56.32 -24.60
N SER A 830 -7.22 -56.34 -24.68
CA SER A 830 -8.21 -57.00 -23.76
C SER A 830 -8.17 -56.51 -22.28
N THR A 831 -9.18 -56.65 -21.41
CA THR A 831 -10.51 -57.32 -21.36
C THR A 831 -11.52 -56.41 -20.61
N ASP A 832 -12.86 -56.54 -20.54
CA ASP A 832 -13.97 -57.05 -21.38
C ASP A 832 -15.31 -56.67 -20.68
N GLY A 833 -16.49 -56.81 -21.32
CA GLY A 833 -17.80 -56.58 -20.66
C GLY A 833 -19.00 -56.38 -21.61
N ASN A 834 -20.02 -57.24 -21.51
CA ASN A 834 -21.11 -57.38 -22.50
C ASN A 834 -22.35 -56.49 -22.26
N CYS A 835 -23.03 -56.09 -23.35
CA CYS A 835 -24.49 -56.12 -23.66
C CYS A 835 -25.60 -55.76 -22.60
N SER A 836 -26.81 -55.29 -22.96
CA SER A 836 -27.40 -54.90 -24.27
C SER A 836 -28.80 -54.24 -24.16
N SER A 837 -29.15 -53.42 -25.17
CA SER A 837 -30.47 -53.25 -25.83
C SER A 837 -31.78 -52.93 -25.07
N LEU A 838 -32.47 -51.86 -25.49
CA LEU A 838 -33.85 -51.77 -26.07
C LEU A 838 -34.16 -50.25 -26.25
N ARG A 839 -34.58 -49.70 -27.41
CA ARG A 839 -35.92 -49.73 -28.07
C ARG A 839 -37.09 -49.27 -27.16
N ALA A 840 -38.00 -48.37 -27.57
CA ALA A 840 -38.15 -47.58 -28.82
C ALA A 840 -39.24 -46.46 -28.62
N THR A 841 -39.45 -45.57 -29.63
CA THR A 841 -40.75 -44.93 -30.07
C THR A 841 -41.72 -44.29 -29.04
N LEU A 842 -42.53 -43.25 -29.32
CA LEU A 842 -42.87 -42.44 -30.51
C LEU A 842 -43.58 -41.13 -30.08
N ASP A 843 -43.92 -40.28 -31.06
CA ASP A 843 -45.05 -39.33 -31.13
C ASP A 843 -45.17 -38.05 -30.25
N SER A 844 -45.67 -37.03 -30.97
CA SER A 844 -46.28 -35.75 -30.55
C SER A 844 -47.78 -35.79 -30.96
N PRO A 845 -48.74 -34.88 -30.61
CA PRO A 845 -48.60 -33.41 -30.81
C PRO A 845 -49.47 -32.44 -29.94
N THR A 846 -49.22 -31.14 -30.14
CA THR A 846 -50.08 -29.92 -30.04
C THR A 846 -51.49 -29.93 -29.37
N SER A 847 -51.83 -28.89 -28.58
CA SER A 847 -52.58 -27.67 -29.05
C SER A 847 -53.31 -26.83 -27.96
N ARG A 848 -53.76 -25.60 -28.36
CA ARG A 848 -54.85 -24.72 -27.79
C ARG A 848 -54.62 -23.82 -26.55
N LEU A 849 -54.25 -22.56 -26.85
CA LEU A 849 -55.01 -21.31 -26.62
C LEU A 849 -56.06 -21.18 -25.47
N ALA A 850 -55.92 -20.11 -24.65
CA ALA A 850 -57.05 -19.34 -24.09
C ALA A 850 -56.67 -17.88 -23.68
N LYS A 851 -57.63 -16.95 -23.82
CA LYS A 851 -57.68 -15.52 -23.41
C LYS A 851 -59.17 -15.06 -23.58
N PRO A 852 -59.64 -13.90 -23.09
CA PRO A 852 -59.11 -12.94 -22.10
C PRO A 852 -60.12 -12.66 -20.95
N GLY A 853 -59.99 -11.56 -20.19
CA GLY A 853 -61.03 -11.07 -19.26
C GLY A 853 -60.83 -9.62 -18.79
N SER A 854 -61.93 -8.88 -18.66
CA SER A 854 -62.04 -7.48 -18.18
C SER A 854 -63.29 -7.37 -17.25
N ALA A 855 -63.65 -6.28 -16.54
CA ALA A 855 -63.29 -4.86 -16.61
C ALA A 855 -63.69 -4.06 -15.33
N CYS A 856 -63.29 -2.77 -15.30
CA CYS A 856 -64.03 -1.60 -14.76
C CYS A 856 -64.18 -1.29 -13.24
N VAL A 857 -64.52 0.00 -13.02
CA VAL A 857 -64.89 0.73 -11.77
C VAL A 857 -63.71 1.01 -10.80
N GLY A 858 -63.52 2.24 -10.27
CA GLY A 858 -64.26 3.50 -10.46
C GLY A 858 -63.52 4.73 -9.89
N ALA A 859 -63.97 5.94 -10.24
CA ALA A 859 -63.23 7.19 -10.01
C ALA A 859 -63.44 7.84 -8.63
N ALA A 860 -62.44 8.63 -8.21
CA ALA A 860 -62.63 9.79 -7.34
C ALA A 860 -61.52 10.83 -7.61
N SER A 861 -61.85 12.12 -7.55
CA SER A 861 -60.96 13.24 -7.87
C SER A 861 -60.85 14.22 -6.72
N LEU A 862 -59.69 14.86 -6.54
CA LEU A 862 -59.62 16.20 -5.95
C LEU A 862 -58.30 16.90 -6.31
N SER A 863 -58.41 18.17 -6.71
CA SER A 863 -57.31 19.11 -6.91
C SER A 863 -57.56 20.35 -6.07
N TRP A 864 -56.54 21.00 -5.52
CA TRP A 864 -56.56 22.44 -5.17
C TRP A 864 -55.14 23.02 -5.17
N ARG A 865 -55.01 24.33 -4.94
CA ARG A 865 -53.87 25.16 -5.34
C ARG A 865 -52.91 25.55 -4.20
N SER A 866 -51.72 26.01 -4.61
CA SER A 866 -50.80 27.03 -4.02
C SER A 866 -51.34 27.90 -2.86
N PRO A 867 -50.50 28.42 -1.92
CA PRO A 867 -49.23 29.10 -2.29
C PRO A 867 -48.04 29.02 -1.31
N SER A 868 -46.94 29.65 -1.74
CA SER A 868 -45.76 30.08 -0.94
C SER A 868 -46.09 31.21 0.05
N PRO A 869 -45.18 31.48 1.01
CA PRO A 869 -44.39 32.71 0.86
C PRO A 869 -42.89 32.57 1.16
N GLN A 870 -42.15 33.64 0.87
CA GLN A 870 -40.74 33.92 1.19
C GLN A 870 -40.64 34.66 2.56
N PRO A 871 -39.47 35.11 3.09
CA PRO A 871 -38.14 35.32 2.47
C PRO A 871 -37.13 34.18 2.65
#